data_AF-A0A377XCL6-F1
#
_entry.id   AF-A0A377XCL6-F1
#
_cell.length_a   1.000
_cell.length_b   1.000
_cell.length_c   1.000
_cell.angle_alpha   90.00
_cell.angle_beta   90.00
_cell.angle_gamma   90.00
#
_symmetry.space_group_name_H-M   'P 1'
#
loop_
_entity.id
_entity.type
_entity.pdbx_description
1 polymer ?
#
loop_
_entity_poly.entity_id
_entity_poly.type
_entity_poly.pdbx_seq_one_letter_code
_entity_poly.pdbx_strand_id
1 'polypeptide(L)'
;MGPDGRIEVTNTASEGQLFSAMIWHESGGNQFSKDGAPLVSPKGAVGVAQVMEDTGPEAARLAGVEWDRDKWMNDPRYNAKLGQAYFGAQMKKYDNNPVLAVAAYNAGPGAVDGWIKKFGDPRTGAISNEHFVAAIPYDETRNYVAKVTGSAVGIPQDATMESLMSLPSWNAMNPSNKSAMLSKWAGLYDMQAAAGRVSLQSRMQDDMAKLEAGKEVTPITEHEWAAVTPLQASPAERIQLEKTYQQYQQTMQLQPVYQTIVNGTAQQGIAAVQSMVPKEGDPDFKFKQALYATAQAKLNAVQTAREKDPGTWLQLNSPVVKNAFEQYQNNQASGEYLVSRIQSEKDRLGINSKKILPESMVDNLLRQIDNNKESSVTAIQSVAQSFGKYSDQVMQQVQKSAYPALQVIMATNNPRAANALWQNRSVKTSDLRGSFEKTDADSADSSWNDQAKDFAGTMVVQPGGAAVWNNFNEQGKRLTYIYMQRGMSSGDAAKKAYQDVLGEQYQTSGTWRIPNTAGQDIRDVRDGANVYLKNLSADQIMPLIGDSRLPDEVNREQSISRIRDNAQWVTNSDETGLTLMMNGLLINNAQGQPITVPFADLAKLGAGNRTPWNSLTKFVQTPVKYTPGQSKNYTAESQRDNLINIIQNGQQAGR
;
A
#
# COMPACT_ATOMS: atom_id res chain seq x y z
N MET A 1 20.69 -50.42 7.66
CA MET A 1 20.86 -49.46 6.54
C MET A 1 20.62 -50.17 5.21
N GLY A 2 19.61 -49.75 4.45
CA GLY A 2 19.26 -50.33 3.14
C GLY A 2 20.02 -49.68 1.96
N PRO A 3 19.79 -50.15 0.71
CA PRO A 3 20.68 -49.92 -0.44
C PRO A 3 20.83 -48.46 -0.90
N ASP A 4 19.93 -47.56 -0.51
CA ASP A 4 19.89 -46.19 -1.04
C ASP A 4 20.21 -45.09 0.00
N GLY A 5 20.60 -45.45 1.24
CA GLY A 5 20.96 -44.47 2.26
C GLY A 5 19.85 -43.49 2.66
N ARG A 6 18.61 -43.72 2.23
CA ARG A 6 17.41 -42.97 2.63
C ARG A 6 16.67 -43.74 3.72
N ILE A 7 16.41 -43.06 4.84
CA ILE A 7 15.49 -43.55 5.87
C ILE A 7 14.08 -43.42 5.28
N GLU A 8 13.37 -44.52 5.08
CA GLU A 8 11.93 -44.47 4.79
C GLU A 8 11.22 -43.83 5.98
N VAL A 9 10.68 -42.63 5.77
CA VAL A 9 9.85 -41.94 6.75
C VAL A 9 8.42 -42.42 6.54
N THR A 10 7.97 -43.40 7.32
CA THR A 10 6.54 -43.70 7.41
C THR A 10 5.86 -42.53 8.11
N ASN A 11 4.72 -42.03 7.59
CA ASN A 11 3.97 -40.92 8.19
C ASN A 11 3.41 -41.21 9.61
N THR A 12 3.63 -42.41 10.12
CA THR A 12 3.32 -42.84 11.47
C THR A 12 4.59 -43.34 12.14
N ALA A 13 4.96 -42.69 13.25
CA ALA A 13 6.05 -43.14 14.10
C ALA A 13 5.73 -44.50 14.74
N SER A 14 6.71 -45.38 14.83
CA SER A 14 6.61 -46.64 15.58
C SER A 14 6.48 -46.37 17.08
N GLU A 15 5.99 -47.35 17.83
CA GLU A 15 5.96 -47.29 19.29
C GLU A 15 7.34 -46.98 19.88
N GLY A 16 8.39 -47.60 19.34
CA GLY A 16 9.77 -47.35 19.77
C GLY A 16 10.24 -45.92 19.49
N GLN A 17 9.88 -45.35 18.34
CA GLN A 17 10.16 -43.95 18.01
C GLN A 17 9.40 -42.98 18.93
N LEU A 18 8.11 -43.23 19.16
CA LEU A 18 7.27 -42.42 20.07
C LEU A 18 7.81 -42.46 21.49
N PHE A 19 8.08 -43.65 22.02
CA PHE A 19 8.63 -43.81 23.35
C PHE A 19 10.01 -43.17 23.50
N SER A 20 10.83 -43.22 22.46
CA SER A 20 12.12 -42.51 22.43
C SER A 20 11.93 -41.00 22.48
N ALA A 21 11.02 -40.45 21.68
CA ALA A 21 10.69 -39.02 21.72
C ALA A 21 10.13 -38.60 23.08
N MET A 22 9.30 -39.43 23.72
CA MET A 22 8.80 -39.21 25.08
C MET A 22 9.96 -39.11 26.07
N ILE A 23 10.89 -40.07 26.08
CA ILE A 23 12.06 -40.01 26.98
C ILE A 23 12.85 -38.71 26.82
N TRP A 24 13.04 -38.25 25.58
CA TRP A 24 13.73 -36.98 25.31
C TRP A 24 12.98 -35.75 25.83
N HIS A 25 11.66 -35.70 25.67
CA HIS A 25 10.83 -34.60 26.14
C HIS A 25 10.62 -34.61 27.66
N GLU A 26 10.55 -35.80 28.26
CA GLU A 26 10.31 -36.01 29.69
C GLU A 26 11.54 -35.72 30.56
N SER A 27 12.69 -36.27 30.18
CA SER A 27 13.89 -36.26 31.03
C SER A 27 15.16 -35.83 30.31
N GLY A 28 15.11 -35.65 28.99
CA GLY A 28 16.31 -35.54 28.17
C GLY A 28 17.16 -36.81 28.20
N GLY A 29 16.58 -37.97 28.50
CA GLY A 29 17.28 -39.25 28.66
C GLY A 29 17.93 -39.48 30.03
N ASN A 30 17.65 -38.64 31.03
CA ASN A 30 18.34 -38.67 32.32
C ASN A 30 17.53 -39.39 33.39
N GLN A 31 18.16 -40.31 34.12
CA GLN A 31 17.59 -40.91 35.34
C GLN A 31 17.83 -40.05 36.57
N PHE A 32 18.94 -39.30 36.58
CA PHE A 32 19.39 -38.52 37.72
C PHE A 32 19.53 -37.04 37.33
N SER A 33 19.28 -36.16 38.28
CA SER A 33 19.59 -34.73 38.16
C SER A 33 21.09 -34.47 38.23
N LYS A 34 21.51 -33.21 38.01
CA LYS A 34 22.92 -32.82 37.92
C LYS A 34 23.74 -33.06 39.21
N ASP A 35 23.06 -33.11 40.34
CA ASP A 35 23.58 -33.40 41.68
C ASP A 35 23.59 -34.90 42.01
N GLY A 36 23.17 -35.76 41.08
CA GLY A 36 23.19 -37.22 41.23
C GLY A 36 21.99 -37.81 41.98
N ALA A 37 21.03 -36.98 42.41
CA ALA A 37 19.76 -37.46 42.94
C ALA A 37 18.85 -37.99 41.81
N PRO A 38 17.89 -38.89 42.09
CA PRO A 38 16.87 -39.28 41.12
C PRO A 38 16.15 -38.06 40.54
N LEU A 39 15.95 -38.04 39.22
CA LEU A 39 15.25 -36.94 38.55
C LEU A 39 13.75 -37.02 38.84
N VAL A 40 13.20 -36.06 39.58
CA VAL A 40 11.79 -36.03 39.98
C VAL A 40 11.10 -34.78 39.45
N SER A 41 9.95 -34.93 38.77
CA SER A 41 9.11 -33.80 38.35
C SER A 41 8.37 -33.15 39.54
N PRO A 42 7.82 -31.93 39.38
CA PRO A 42 7.00 -31.31 40.42
C PRO A 42 5.80 -32.13 40.88
N LYS A 43 5.31 -33.06 40.03
CA LYS A 43 4.17 -33.94 40.32
C LYS A 43 4.61 -35.29 40.92
N GLY A 44 5.92 -35.56 41.04
CA GLY A 44 6.44 -36.79 41.64
C GLY A 44 6.78 -37.91 40.65
N ALA A 45 6.77 -37.63 39.35
CA ALA A 45 7.19 -38.59 38.32
C ALA A 45 8.72 -38.76 38.35
N VAL A 46 9.24 -39.98 38.22
CA VAL A 46 10.68 -40.26 38.44
C VAL A 46 11.37 -40.83 37.21
N GLY A 47 12.61 -40.40 37.01
CA GLY A 47 13.60 -41.06 36.18
C GLY A 47 13.44 -40.82 34.68
N VAL A 48 14.09 -41.68 33.91
CA VAL A 48 14.24 -41.53 32.46
C VAL A 48 12.91 -41.51 31.70
N ALA A 49 11.91 -42.26 32.15
CA ALA A 49 10.58 -42.32 31.54
C ALA A 49 9.52 -41.51 32.30
N GLN A 50 9.90 -40.80 33.38
CA GLN A 50 8.99 -40.03 34.24
C GLN A 50 7.74 -40.84 34.63
N VAL A 51 7.94 -42.04 35.17
CA VAL A 51 6.84 -42.90 35.66
C VAL A 51 6.43 -42.43 37.04
N MET A 52 5.14 -42.22 37.27
CA MET A 52 4.57 -41.89 38.60
C MET A 52 4.63 -43.10 39.54
N GLU A 53 4.80 -42.86 40.84
CA GLU A 53 4.82 -43.94 41.84
C GLU A 53 3.51 -44.76 41.82
N ASP A 54 2.36 -44.09 41.72
CA ASP A 54 1.04 -44.73 41.66
C ASP A 54 0.84 -45.58 40.38
N THR A 55 1.51 -45.22 39.28
CA THR A 55 1.50 -45.99 38.03
C THR A 55 2.46 -47.19 38.08
N GLY A 56 3.47 -47.12 38.96
CA GLY A 56 4.56 -48.08 39.07
C GLY A 56 4.14 -49.55 39.19
N PRO A 57 3.24 -49.91 40.13
CA PRO A 57 2.76 -51.29 40.28
C PRO A 57 2.07 -51.85 39.03
N GLU A 58 1.25 -51.04 38.36
CA GLU A 58 0.59 -51.45 37.11
C GLU A 58 1.62 -51.64 35.99
N ALA A 59 2.53 -50.68 35.84
CA ALA A 59 3.60 -50.74 34.85
C ALA A 59 4.51 -51.96 35.06
N ALA A 60 4.78 -52.35 36.31
CA ALA A 60 5.61 -53.51 36.63
C ALA A 60 4.92 -54.82 36.22
N ARG A 61 3.62 -54.92 36.52
CA ARG A 61 2.79 -56.03 36.08
C ARG A 61 2.75 -56.15 34.55
N LEU A 62 2.60 -55.03 33.84
CA LEU A 62 2.63 -54.99 32.37
C LEU A 62 4.01 -55.39 31.82
N ALA A 63 5.08 -54.98 32.48
CA ALA A 63 6.47 -55.28 32.12
C ALA A 63 6.91 -56.72 32.48
N GLY A 64 6.04 -57.50 33.17
CA GLY A 64 6.34 -58.85 33.62
C GLY A 64 7.45 -58.90 34.69
N VAL A 65 7.53 -57.87 35.55
CA VAL A 65 8.49 -57.78 36.66
C VAL A 65 7.76 -57.50 37.97
N GLU A 66 8.36 -57.87 39.09
CA GLU A 66 7.85 -57.46 40.40
C GLU A 66 8.06 -55.96 40.61
N TRP A 67 7.09 -55.29 41.22
CA TRP A 67 7.20 -53.88 41.61
C TRP A 67 8.30 -53.71 42.66
N ASP A 68 9.28 -52.88 42.34
CA ASP A 68 10.43 -52.59 43.18
C ASP A 68 10.64 -51.08 43.18
N ARG A 69 10.23 -50.45 44.29
CA ARG A 69 10.28 -48.99 44.45
C ARG A 69 11.71 -48.46 44.38
N ASP A 70 12.68 -49.20 44.92
CA ASP A 70 14.08 -48.77 44.91
C ASP A 70 14.65 -48.80 43.49
N LYS A 71 14.38 -49.86 42.72
CA LYS A 71 14.76 -49.92 41.30
C LYS A 71 14.02 -48.90 40.45
N TRP A 72 12.74 -48.62 40.71
CA TRP A 72 12.01 -47.56 40.00
C TRP A 72 12.69 -46.19 40.16
N MET A 73 13.21 -45.93 41.36
CA MET A 73 13.87 -44.67 41.69
C MET A 73 15.32 -44.61 41.18
N ASN A 74 16.05 -45.72 41.24
CA ASN A 74 17.51 -45.74 41.09
C ASN A 74 18.03 -46.56 39.90
N ASP A 75 17.22 -47.39 39.26
CA ASP A 75 17.62 -48.18 38.09
C ASP A 75 16.98 -47.64 36.79
N PRO A 76 17.78 -46.98 35.91
CA PRO A 76 17.28 -46.46 34.64
C PRO A 76 16.66 -47.53 33.73
N ARG A 77 17.15 -48.78 33.79
CA ARG A 77 16.62 -49.87 32.96
C ARG A 77 15.26 -50.30 33.46
N TYR A 78 15.13 -50.42 34.77
CA TYR A 78 13.86 -50.76 35.39
C TYR A 78 12.83 -49.66 35.10
N ASN A 79 13.18 -48.39 35.35
CA ASN A 79 12.31 -47.24 35.08
C ASN A 79 11.87 -47.14 33.60
N ALA A 80 12.80 -47.24 32.65
CA ALA A 80 12.48 -47.25 31.22
C ALA A 80 11.60 -48.44 30.82
N LYS A 81 11.87 -49.64 31.37
CA LYS A 81 11.07 -50.83 31.09
C LYS A 81 9.62 -50.68 31.58
N LEU A 82 9.43 -50.06 32.76
CA LEU A 82 8.10 -49.72 33.27
C LEU A 82 7.38 -48.74 32.33
N GLY A 83 8.06 -47.64 31.98
CA GLY A 83 7.49 -46.63 31.07
C GLY A 83 7.11 -47.23 29.72
N GLN A 84 7.98 -48.06 29.13
CA GLN A 84 7.74 -48.71 27.85
C GLN A 84 6.52 -49.64 27.92
N ALA A 85 6.44 -50.49 28.95
CA ALA A 85 5.32 -51.41 29.10
C ALA A 85 3.99 -50.67 29.33
N TYR A 86 4.02 -49.58 30.11
CA TYR A 86 2.85 -48.74 30.34
C TYR A 86 2.42 -48.02 29.06
N PHE A 87 3.36 -47.44 28.31
CA PHE A 87 3.07 -46.79 27.03
C PHE A 87 2.54 -47.78 25.98
N GLY A 88 3.13 -48.96 25.86
CA GLY A 88 2.64 -50.03 24.99
C GLY A 88 1.22 -50.47 25.34
N ALA A 89 0.85 -50.47 26.63
CA ALA A 89 -0.52 -50.70 27.06
C ALA A 89 -1.47 -49.57 26.62
N GLN A 90 -1.03 -48.30 26.63
CA GLN A 90 -1.82 -47.19 26.07
C GLN A 90 -1.96 -47.32 24.55
N MET A 91 -0.87 -47.61 23.83
CA MET A 91 -0.91 -47.88 22.38
C MET A 91 -1.93 -48.97 22.07
N LYS A 92 -1.89 -50.09 22.79
CA LYS A 92 -2.87 -51.18 22.62
C LYS A 92 -4.30 -50.76 22.95
N LYS A 93 -4.51 -49.99 24.04
CA LYS A 93 -5.84 -49.51 24.44
C LYS A 93 -6.49 -48.62 23.37
N TYR A 94 -5.69 -47.81 22.69
CA TYR A 94 -6.16 -46.86 21.69
C TYR A 94 -5.88 -47.31 20.25
N ASP A 95 -5.86 -48.62 19.99
CA ASP A 95 -5.70 -49.21 18.65
C ASP A 95 -4.50 -48.66 17.86
N ASN A 96 -3.37 -48.49 18.55
CA ASN A 96 -2.13 -47.90 18.06
C ASN A 96 -2.26 -46.45 17.56
N ASN A 97 -3.28 -45.71 17.99
CA ASN A 97 -3.36 -44.28 17.72
C ASN A 97 -2.31 -43.52 18.57
N PRO A 98 -1.30 -42.89 17.94
CA PRO A 98 -0.20 -42.26 18.67
C PRO A 98 -0.63 -41.03 19.46
N VAL A 99 -1.58 -40.26 18.93
CA VAL A 99 -2.10 -39.04 19.58
C VAL A 99 -2.80 -39.40 20.89
N LEU A 100 -3.70 -40.38 20.85
CA LEU A 100 -4.44 -40.81 22.04
C LEU A 100 -3.53 -41.46 23.08
N ALA A 101 -2.59 -42.32 22.65
CA ALA A 101 -1.69 -43.02 23.55
C ALA A 101 -0.72 -42.05 24.25
N VAL A 102 -0.13 -41.09 23.51
CA VAL A 102 0.76 -40.07 24.08
C VAL A 102 -0.01 -39.15 25.02
N ALA A 103 -1.23 -38.73 24.64
CA ALA A 103 -2.10 -37.95 25.52
C ALA A 103 -2.44 -38.71 26.82
N ALA A 104 -2.70 -40.01 26.72
CA ALA A 104 -3.07 -40.85 27.86
C ALA A 104 -1.88 -41.13 28.78
N TYR A 105 -0.67 -41.17 28.24
CA TYR A 105 0.54 -41.26 29.06
C TYR A 105 0.72 -40.01 29.92
N ASN A 106 0.53 -38.82 29.33
CA ASN A 106 0.75 -37.54 30.02
C ASN A 106 -0.40 -37.13 30.95
N ALA A 107 -1.67 -37.26 30.50
CA ALA A 107 -2.85 -36.80 31.22
C ALA A 107 -3.65 -37.92 31.92
N GLY A 108 -3.26 -39.18 31.69
CA GLY A 108 -3.97 -40.36 32.17
C GLY A 108 -5.08 -40.82 31.22
N PRO A 109 -5.33 -42.14 31.11
CA PRO A 109 -6.32 -42.69 30.20
C PRO A 109 -7.76 -42.25 30.48
N GLY A 110 -8.10 -42.01 31.74
CA GLY A 110 -9.45 -41.54 32.12
C GLY A 110 -9.79 -40.15 31.56
N ALA A 111 -8.80 -39.26 31.49
CA ALA A 111 -8.97 -37.93 30.88
C ALA A 111 -9.22 -38.05 29.37
N VAL A 112 -8.39 -38.85 28.69
CA VAL A 112 -8.50 -39.10 27.25
C VAL A 112 -9.82 -39.76 26.88
N ASP A 113 -10.26 -40.77 27.63
CA ASP A 113 -11.58 -41.40 27.43
C ASP A 113 -12.72 -40.38 27.57
N GLY A 114 -12.59 -39.44 28.51
CA GLY A 114 -13.53 -38.32 28.67
C GLY A 114 -13.52 -37.38 27.46
N TRP A 115 -12.35 -37.06 26.92
CA TRP A 115 -12.20 -36.21 25.73
C TRP A 115 -12.73 -36.89 24.47
N ILE A 116 -12.48 -38.19 24.28
CA ILE A 116 -13.05 -38.99 23.19
C ILE A 116 -14.58 -38.92 23.21
N LYS A 117 -15.20 -39.11 24.39
CA LYS A 117 -16.66 -39.00 24.54
C LYS A 117 -17.19 -37.60 24.23
N LYS A 118 -16.40 -36.56 24.51
CA LYS A 118 -16.81 -35.16 24.38
C LYS A 118 -16.61 -34.60 22.96
N PHE A 119 -15.52 -34.96 22.30
CA PHE A 119 -15.09 -34.37 21.03
C PHE A 119 -15.27 -35.30 19.82
N GLY A 120 -15.42 -36.61 20.06
CA GLY A 120 -15.42 -37.64 19.03
C GLY A 120 -14.15 -38.50 19.08
N ASP A 121 -14.24 -39.72 18.56
CA ASP A 121 -13.12 -40.67 18.54
C ASP A 121 -12.33 -40.57 17.22
N PRO A 122 -11.06 -40.13 17.25
CA PRO A 122 -10.27 -39.99 16.03
C PRO A 122 -9.98 -41.31 15.33
N ARG A 123 -10.05 -42.45 16.03
CA ARG A 123 -9.87 -43.79 15.44
C ARG A 123 -11.02 -44.17 14.50
N THR A 124 -12.20 -43.59 14.73
CA THR A 124 -13.39 -43.84 13.92
C THR A 124 -13.57 -42.82 12.80
N GLY A 125 -12.70 -41.81 12.72
CA GLY A 125 -12.84 -40.68 11.81
C GLY A 125 -13.90 -39.64 12.25
N ALA A 126 -14.48 -39.78 13.45
CA ALA A 126 -15.43 -38.80 13.99
C ALA A 126 -14.80 -37.40 14.20
N ILE A 127 -13.50 -37.35 14.37
CA ILE A 127 -12.66 -36.15 14.43
C ILE A 127 -11.28 -36.49 13.85
N SER A 128 -10.56 -35.54 13.28
CA SER A 128 -9.17 -35.80 12.87
C SER A 128 -8.23 -35.77 14.09
N ASN A 129 -7.06 -36.39 13.98
CA ASN A 129 -6.05 -36.35 15.04
C ASN A 129 -5.64 -34.91 15.39
N GLU A 130 -5.48 -34.04 14.38
CA GLU A 130 -5.07 -32.65 14.54
C GLU A 130 -6.14 -31.84 15.29
N HIS A 131 -7.41 -32.01 14.92
CA HIS A 131 -8.52 -31.37 15.62
C HIS A 131 -8.71 -31.90 17.04
N PHE A 132 -8.48 -33.20 17.26
CA PHE A 132 -8.52 -33.78 18.59
C PHE A 132 -7.44 -33.16 19.49
N VAL A 133 -6.19 -33.05 19.01
CA VAL A 133 -5.09 -32.39 19.74
C VAL A 133 -5.45 -30.94 20.06
N ALA A 134 -5.94 -30.18 19.08
CA ALA A 134 -6.35 -28.79 19.28
C ALA A 134 -7.44 -28.62 20.34
N ALA A 135 -8.33 -29.62 20.50
CA ALA A 135 -9.43 -29.62 21.47
C ALA A 135 -9.01 -30.03 22.90
N ILE A 136 -7.79 -30.56 23.12
CA ILE A 136 -7.31 -30.98 24.44
C ILE A 136 -7.35 -29.77 25.40
N PRO A 137 -8.06 -29.85 26.55
CA PRO A 137 -8.21 -28.72 27.48
C PRO A 137 -6.93 -28.35 28.25
N TYR A 138 -5.99 -29.29 28.36
CA TYR A 138 -4.74 -29.07 29.10
C TYR A 138 -3.66 -28.59 28.12
N ASP A 139 -3.28 -27.31 28.24
CA ASP A 139 -2.25 -26.71 27.38
C ASP A 139 -0.93 -27.50 27.44
N GLU A 140 -0.54 -27.97 28.64
CA GLU A 140 0.63 -28.84 28.88
C GLU A 140 0.56 -30.11 28.01
N THR A 141 -0.58 -30.82 28.06
CA THR A 141 -0.77 -32.06 27.31
C THR A 141 -0.87 -31.83 25.81
N ARG A 142 -1.57 -30.77 25.37
CA ARG A 142 -1.70 -30.43 23.95
C ARG A 142 -0.32 -30.20 23.31
N ASN A 143 0.48 -29.36 23.95
CA ASN A 143 1.83 -29.06 23.49
C ASN A 143 2.75 -30.30 23.58
N TYR A 144 2.59 -31.13 24.62
CA TYR A 144 3.34 -32.38 24.77
C TYR A 144 3.06 -33.37 23.64
N VAL A 145 1.78 -33.57 23.29
CA VAL A 145 1.39 -34.48 22.20
C VAL A 145 1.96 -34.01 20.86
N ALA A 146 1.85 -32.72 20.54
CA ALA A 146 2.41 -32.15 19.32
C ALA A 146 3.93 -32.33 19.25
N LYS A 147 4.63 -32.09 20.37
CA LYS A 147 6.09 -32.24 20.50
C LYS A 147 6.56 -33.68 20.31
N VAL A 148 5.94 -34.63 21.02
CA VAL A 148 6.32 -36.05 20.95
C VAL A 148 6.03 -36.63 19.57
N THR A 149 4.82 -36.44 19.05
CA THR A 149 4.43 -37.02 17.75
C THR A 149 5.22 -36.42 16.60
N GLY A 150 5.48 -35.11 16.63
CA GLY A 150 6.31 -34.43 15.64
C GLY A 150 7.77 -34.89 15.66
N SER A 151 8.41 -34.95 16.83
CA SER A 151 9.82 -35.37 16.92
C SER A 151 10.02 -36.87 16.65
N ALA A 152 9.05 -37.72 16.99
CA ALA A 152 9.17 -39.18 16.87
C ALA A 152 9.43 -39.66 15.43
N VAL A 153 8.77 -39.04 14.45
CA VAL A 153 8.91 -39.40 13.03
C VAL A 153 10.34 -39.26 12.52
N GLY A 154 11.12 -38.33 13.09
CA GLY A 154 12.52 -38.11 12.70
C GLY A 154 13.54 -39.01 13.39
N ILE A 155 13.15 -39.80 14.40
CA ILE A 155 14.07 -40.70 15.11
C ILE A 155 14.31 -41.94 14.23
N PRO A 156 15.54 -42.32 13.85
CA PRO A 156 15.75 -43.54 13.07
C PRO A 156 15.23 -44.79 13.79
N GLN A 157 14.58 -45.70 13.06
CA GLN A 157 13.96 -46.92 13.64
C GLN A 157 14.98 -47.81 14.38
N ASP A 158 16.23 -47.85 13.91
CA ASP A 158 17.33 -48.60 14.52
C ASP A 158 18.05 -47.81 15.65
N ALA A 159 17.62 -46.59 15.92
CA ALA A 159 18.18 -45.67 16.90
C ALA A 159 17.24 -45.39 18.08
N THR A 160 16.20 -46.19 18.24
CA THR A 160 15.27 -46.05 19.38
C THR A 160 15.99 -46.36 20.69
N MET A 161 15.50 -45.77 21.79
CA MET A 161 16.03 -46.06 23.13
C MET A 161 16.02 -47.57 23.43
N GLU A 162 14.99 -48.28 22.97
CA GLU A 162 14.91 -49.73 23.05
C GLU A 162 16.08 -50.42 22.32
N SER A 163 16.36 -50.03 21.08
CA SER A 163 17.48 -50.55 20.31
C SER A 163 18.80 -50.27 21.01
N LEU A 164 18.99 -49.06 21.55
CA LEU A 164 20.20 -48.70 22.30
C LEU A 164 20.35 -49.49 23.59
N MET A 165 19.27 -49.67 24.35
CA MET A 165 19.25 -50.41 25.60
C MET A 165 19.49 -51.92 25.42
N SER A 166 19.17 -52.45 24.25
CA SER A 166 19.40 -53.85 23.90
C SER A 166 20.87 -54.17 23.60
N LEU A 167 21.71 -53.17 23.30
CA LEU A 167 23.10 -53.38 22.95
C LEU A 167 23.90 -53.96 24.14
N PRO A 168 24.68 -55.04 23.96
CA PRO A 168 25.56 -55.56 25.00
C PRO A 168 26.55 -54.50 25.53
N SER A 169 27.05 -53.67 24.61
CA SER A 169 27.93 -52.55 24.93
C SER A 169 27.24 -51.50 25.79
N TRP A 170 25.97 -51.20 25.55
CA TRP A 170 25.20 -50.28 26.38
C TRP A 170 25.09 -50.77 27.83
N ASN A 171 24.82 -52.07 28.03
CA ASN A 171 24.73 -52.64 29.36
C ASN A 171 26.06 -52.59 30.12
N ALA A 172 27.18 -52.71 29.42
CA ALA A 172 28.52 -52.60 30.00
C ALA A 172 29.00 -51.15 30.22
N MET A 173 28.30 -50.14 29.69
CA MET A 173 28.68 -48.73 29.84
C MET A 173 28.31 -48.17 31.22
N ASN A 174 29.23 -47.39 31.79
CA ASN A 174 28.94 -46.53 32.94
C ASN A 174 27.96 -45.40 32.55
N PRO A 175 27.33 -44.72 33.52
CA PRO A 175 26.35 -43.66 33.25
C PRO A 175 26.89 -42.52 32.36
N SER A 176 28.15 -42.13 32.53
CA SER A 176 28.78 -41.08 31.72
C SER A 176 28.90 -41.46 30.25
N ASN A 177 29.31 -42.69 29.96
CA ASN A 177 29.43 -43.21 28.60
C ASN A 177 28.06 -43.38 27.92
N LYS A 178 27.04 -43.77 28.68
CA LYS A 178 25.64 -43.80 28.19
C LYS A 178 25.16 -42.41 27.81
N SER A 179 25.37 -41.43 28.69
CA SER A 179 25.07 -40.02 28.41
C SER A 179 25.78 -39.53 27.16
N ALA A 180 27.07 -39.84 26.99
CA ALA A 180 27.84 -39.43 25.80
C ALA A 180 27.30 -40.06 24.51
N MET A 181 26.88 -41.34 24.56
CA MET A 181 26.28 -42.03 23.43
C MET A 181 24.91 -41.46 23.06
N LEU A 182 24.05 -41.19 24.06
CA LEU A 182 22.78 -40.49 23.87
C LEU A 182 22.99 -39.11 23.25
N SER A 183 23.99 -38.37 23.74
CA SER A 183 24.32 -37.07 23.19
C SER A 183 24.77 -37.15 21.73
N LYS A 184 25.52 -38.19 21.36
CA LYS A 184 25.90 -38.42 19.96
C LYS A 184 24.69 -38.71 19.08
N TRP A 185 23.74 -39.51 19.56
CA TRP A 185 22.51 -39.85 18.83
C TRP A 185 21.58 -38.66 18.64
N ALA A 186 21.34 -37.88 19.70
CA ALA A 186 20.57 -36.65 19.59
C ALA A 186 21.26 -35.64 18.67
N GLY A 187 22.60 -35.58 18.65
CA GLY A 187 23.35 -34.80 17.68
C GLY A 187 23.17 -35.27 16.22
N LEU A 188 23.04 -36.58 15.97
CA LEU A 188 22.74 -37.12 14.63
C LEU A 188 21.32 -36.76 14.17
N TYR A 189 20.34 -36.88 15.07
CA TYR A 189 18.98 -36.39 14.80
C TYR A 189 18.98 -34.89 14.53
N ASP A 190 19.64 -34.09 15.39
CA ASP A 190 19.68 -32.63 15.27
C ASP A 190 20.37 -32.20 13.97
N MET A 191 21.37 -32.95 13.50
CA MET A 191 22.01 -32.77 12.21
C MET A 191 21.06 -33.08 11.05
N GLN A 192 20.27 -34.16 11.14
CA GLN A 192 19.27 -34.52 10.12
C GLN A 192 18.10 -33.53 10.07
N ALA A 193 17.62 -33.08 11.23
CA ALA A 193 16.55 -32.09 11.37
C ALA A 193 17.00 -30.66 11.00
N ALA A 194 18.31 -30.38 10.94
CA ALA A 194 18.85 -29.06 10.61
C ALA A 194 18.40 -28.54 9.24
N ALA A 195 18.38 -29.41 8.23
CA ALA A 195 17.88 -29.04 6.89
C ALA A 195 16.39 -28.66 6.93
N GLY A 196 15.59 -29.41 7.70
CA GLY A 196 14.17 -29.10 7.95
C GLY A 196 13.97 -27.76 8.64
N ARG A 197 14.80 -27.42 9.65
CA ARG A 197 14.76 -26.11 10.32
C ARG A 197 15.01 -24.97 9.36
N VAL A 198 16.05 -25.06 8.54
CA VAL A 198 16.37 -24.01 7.55
C VAL A 198 15.23 -23.86 6.55
N SER A 199 14.64 -24.97 6.09
CA SER A 199 13.48 -24.94 5.21
C SER A 199 12.26 -24.27 5.86
N LEU A 200 11.94 -24.59 7.12
CA LEU A 200 10.85 -23.92 7.82
C LEU A 200 11.13 -22.44 8.07
N GLN A 201 12.36 -22.07 8.42
CA GLN A 201 12.74 -20.66 8.58
C GLN A 201 12.58 -19.87 7.26
N SER A 202 12.96 -20.46 6.13
CA SER A 202 12.71 -19.88 4.80
C SER A 202 11.21 -19.75 4.54
N ARG A 203 10.42 -20.78 4.85
CA ARG A 203 8.96 -20.73 4.69
C ARG A 203 8.33 -19.66 5.57
N MET A 204 8.79 -19.47 6.81
CA MET A 204 8.32 -18.38 7.68
C MET A 204 8.55 -17.01 7.03
N GLN A 205 9.71 -16.80 6.39
CA GLN A 205 10.00 -15.55 5.67
C GLN A 205 9.09 -15.38 4.44
N ASP A 206 8.86 -16.45 3.67
CA ASP A 206 7.96 -16.43 2.52
C ASP A 206 6.50 -16.15 2.94
N ASP A 207 6.06 -16.76 4.03
CA ASP A 207 4.74 -16.57 4.63
C ASP A 207 4.56 -15.13 5.10
N MET A 208 5.58 -14.54 5.74
CA MET A 208 5.59 -13.12 6.09
C MET A 208 5.48 -12.23 4.84
N ALA A 209 6.20 -12.52 3.76
CA ALA A 209 6.14 -11.75 2.53
C ALA A 209 4.75 -11.87 1.85
N LYS A 210 4.14 -13.05 1.86
CA LYS A 210 2.78 -13.28 1.36
C LYS A 210 1.75 -12.53 2.20
N LEU A 211 1.86 -12.60 3.53
CA LEU A 211 1.01 -11.87 4.46
C LEU A 211 1.08 -10.36 4.17
N GLU A 212 2.28 -9.80 4.08
CA GLU A 212 2.50 -8.38 3.75
C GLU A 212 1.89 -8.01 2.39
N ALA A 213 1.90 -8.90 1.42
CA ALA A 213 1.25 -8.71 0.13
C ALA A 213 -0.28 -8.93 0.16
N GLY A 214 -0.88 -9.18 1.32
CA GLY A 214 -2.30 -9.48 1.46
C GLY A 214 -2.72 -10.77 0.75
N LYS A 215 -1.81 -11.73 0.62
CA LYS A 215 -2.06 -13.04 0.02
C LYS A 215 -2.43 -14.06 1.09
N GLU A 216 -3.02 -15.16 0.65
CA GLU A 216 -3.31 -16.30 1.53
C GLU A 216 -2.02 -17.03 1.93
N VAL A 217 -1.92 -17.33 3.22
CA VAL A 217 -0.86 -18.11 3.81
C VAL A 217 -1.49 -19.33 4.49
N THR A 218 -0.83 -20.47 4.37
CA THR A 218 -1.09 -21.66 5.18
C THR A 218 0.00 -21.72 6.25
N PRO A 219 -0.30 -21.29 7.49
CA PRO A 219 0.72 -21.17 8.53
C PRO A 219 1.38 -22.50 8.86
N ILE A 220 2.66 -22.44 9.24
CA ILE A 220 3.39 -23.59 9.79
C ILE A 220 2.71 -24.05 11.07
N THR A 221 2.37 -25.33 11.13
CA THR A 221 1.71 -25.96 12.28
C THR A 221 2.70 -26.23 13.41
N GLU A 222 2.18 -26.40 14.63
CA GLU A 222 3.03 -26.70 15.80
C GLU A 222 3.74 -28.04 15.61
N HIS A 223 3.07 -29.00 14.97
CA HIS A 223 3.64 -30.31 14.63
C HIS A 223 4.82 -30.20 13.66
N GLU A 224 4.69 -29.42 12.58
CA GLU A 224 5.80 -29.16 11.65
C GLU A 224 6.99 -28.50 12.35
N TRP A 225 6.73 -27.51 13.21
CA TRP A 225 7.78 -26.84 13.98
C TRP A 225 8.47 -27.77 14.99
N ALA A 226 7.71 -28.59 15.70
CA ALA A 226 8.23 -29.57 16.66
C ALA A 226 9.08 -30.66 16.00
N ALA A 227 8.72 -31.08 14.79
CA ALA A 227 9.47 -32.10 14.03
C ALA A 227 10.91 -31.68 13.71
N VAL A 228 11.20 -30.39 13.69
CA VAL A 228 12.55 -29.88 13.39
C VAL A 228 13.25 -29.28 14.61
N THR A 229 12.58 -29.18 15.76
CA THR A 229 13.15 -28.59 16.98
C THR A 229 14.30 -29.45 17.51
N PRO A 230 15.47 -28.86 17.87
CA PRO A 230 16.60 -29.66 18.33
C PRO A 230 16.31 -30.34 19.67
N LEU A 231 16.61 -31.64 19.76
CA LEU A 231 16.45 -32.41 21.00
C LEU A 231 17.42 -31.93 22.08
N GLN A 232 18.64 -31.52 21.67
CA GLN A 232 19.68 -31.07 22.60
C GLN A 232 19.63 -29.59 22.95
N ALA A 233 18.63 -28.84 22.45
CA ALA A 233 18.49 -27.43 22.77
C ALA A 233 18.48 -27.20 24.30
N SER A 234 19.34 -26.31 24.77
CA SER A 234 19.35 -25.84 26.15
C SER A 234 18.01 -25.20 26.53
N PRO A 235 17.67 -25.08 27.83
CA PRO A 235 16.43 -24.43 28.25
C PRO A 235 16.25 -23.02 27.66
N ALA A 236 17.34 -22.24 27.57
CA ALA A 236 17.32 -20.91 26.98
C ALA A 236 17.04 -20.95 25.46
N GLU A 237 17.67 -21.88 24.73
CA GLU A 237 17.41 -22.06 23.29
C GLU A 237 15.97 -22.52 23.02
N ARG A 238 15.44 -23.44 23.83
CA ARG A 238 14.04 -23.88 23.71
C ARG A 238 13.05 -22.72 23.91
N ILE A 239 13.27 -21.88 24.94
CA ILE A 239 12.46 -20.69 25.18
C ILE A 239 12.53 -19.73 23.98
N GLN A 240 13.71 -19.54 23.40
CA GLN A 240 13.87 -18.65 22.25
C GLN A 240 13.20 -19.20 20.99
N LEU A 241 13.31 -20.50 20.72
CA LEU A 241 12.64 -21.16 19.60
C LEU A 241 11.11 -21.07 19.74
N GLU A 242 10.59 -21.37 20.93
CA GLU A 242 9.18 -21.25 21.27
C GLU A 242 8.69 -19.81 21.05
N LYS A 243 9.42 -18.82 21.57
CA LYS A 243 9.08 -17.40 21.39
C LYS A 243 9.05 -17.00 19.91
N THR A 244 9.98 -17.51 19.11
CA THR A 244 10.05 -17.23 17.66
C THR A 244 8.81 -17.78 16.93
N TYR A 245 8.42 -19.02 17.24
CA TYR A 245 7.25 -19.64 16.66
C TYR A 245 5.95 -18.95 17.10
N GLN A 246 5.84 -18.60 18.39
CA GLN A 246 4.71 -17.84 18.92
C GLN A 246 4.56 -16.48 18.23
N GLN A 247 5.65 -15.74 18.05
CA GLN A 247 5.63 -14.45 17.33
C GLN A 247 5.15 -14.62 15.88
N TYR A 248 5.59 -15.67 15.19
CA TYR A 248 5.11 -15.98 13.85
C TYR A 248 3.61 -16.28 13.84
N GLN A 249 3.12 -17.17 14.71
CA GLN A 249 1.70 -17.50 14.82
C GLN A 249 0.85 -16.27 15.12
N GLN A 250 1.30 -15.43 16.05
CA GLN A 250 0.64 -14.16 16.39
C GLN A 250 0.56 -13.23 15.19
N THR A 251 1.61 -13.17 14.38
CA THR A 251 1.62 -12.34 13.16
C THR A 251 0.68 -12.89 12.10
N MET A 252 0.59 -14.22 11.96
CA MET A 252 -0.35 -14.87 11.04
C MET A 252 -1.82 -14.57 11.36
N GLN A 253 -2.15 -14.20 12.61
CA GLN A 253 -3.50 -13.75 12.98
C GLN A 253 -3.92 -12.47 12.24
N LEU A 254 -2.97 -11.68 11.70
CA LEU A 254 -3.26 -10.48 10.93
C LEU A 254 -3.74 -10.78 9.51
N GLN A 255 -3.66 -12.03 9.04
CA GLN A 255 -3.98 -12.39 7.65
C GLN A 255 -5.34 -11.86 7.16
N PRO A 256 -6.47 -12.07 7.84
CA PRO A 256 -7.78 -11.62 7.33
C PRO A 256 -7.83 -10.09 7.17
N VAL A 257 -7.20 -9.38 8.10
CA VAL A 257 -7.18 -7.92 8.10
C VAL A 257 -6.23 -7.39 7.02
N TYR A 258 -5.06 -7.99 6.85
CA TYR A 258 -4.11 -7.62 5.79
C TYR A 258 -4.69 -7.88 4.41
N GLN A 259 -5.35 -9.04 4.21
CA GLN A 259 -6.09 -9.33 2.98
C GLN A 259 -7.15 -8.27 2.69
N THR A 260 -7.90 -7.85 3.71
CA THR A 260 -8.94 -6.81 3.54
C THR A 260 -8.33 -5.45 3.24
N ILE A 261 -7.26 -5.06 3.95
CA ILE A 261 -6.55 -3.80 3.72
C ILE A 261 -5.99 -3.73 2.29
N VAL A 262 -5.32 -4.80 1.83
CA VAL A 262 -4.62 -4.81 0.54
C VAL A 262 -5.59 -4.99 -0.62
N ASN A 263 -6.61 -5.84 -0.52
CA ASN A 263 -7.48 -6.18 -1.65
C ASN A 263 -8.82 -5.41 -1.67
N GLY A 264 -9.24 -4.88 -0.52
CA GLY A 264 -10.50 -4.16 -0.33
C GLY A 264 -10.39 -2.64 -0.50
N THR A 265 -11.55 -1.99 -0.46
CA THR A 265 -11.69 -0.52 -0.42
C THR A 265 -11.08 0.07 0.85
N ALA A 266 -10.81 1.38 0.86
CA ALA A 266 -10.34 2.09 2.04
C ALA A 266 -11.28 1.90 3.25
N GLN A 267 -12.60 1.95 3.03
CA GLN A 267 -13.62 1.77 4.06
C GLN A 267 -13.63 0.35 4.62
N GLN A 268 -13.49 -0.67 3.77
CA GLN A 268 -13.37 -2.05 4.23
C GLN A 268 -12.10 -2.26 5.07
N GLY A 269 -10.97 -1.68 4.65
CA GLY A 269 -9.73 -1.72 5.42
C GLY A 269 -9.87 -1.05 6.79
N ILE A 270 -10.50 0.14 6.85
CA ILE A 270 -10.79 0.85 8.11
C ILE A 270 -11.68 -0.02 9.01
N ALA A 271 -12.77 -0.58 8.49
CA ALA A 271 -13.67 -1.43 9.26
C ALA A 271 -12.97 -2.70 9.80
N ALA A 272 -12.13 -3.33 8.99
CA ALA A 272 -11.35 -4.51 9.39
C ALA A 272 -10.38 -4.18 10.53
N VAL A 273 -9.66 -3.06 10.45
CA VAL A 273 -8.76 -2.62 11.53
C VAL A 273 -9.56 -2.25 12.79
N GLN A 274 -10.69 -1.55 12.65
CA GLN A 274 -11.55 -1.20 13.77
C GLN A 274 -12.13 -2.42 14.50
N SER A 275 -12.35 -3.53 13.79
CA SER A 275 -12.81 -4.78 14.41
C SER A 275 -11.80 -5.39 15.38
N MET A 276 -10.53 -4.99 15.28
CA MET A 276 -9.44 -5.46 16.15
C MET A 276 -9.24 -4.62 17.41
N VAL A 277 -10.02 -3.55 17.62
CA VAL A 277 -9.84 -2.67 18.78
C VAL A 277 -9.97 -3.48 20.08
N PRO A 278 -8.94 -3.48 20.95
CA PRO A 278 -8.97 -4.24 22.19
C PRO A 278 -9.99 -3.62 23.17
N LYS A 279 -10.64 -4.46 23.97
CA LYS A 279 -11.58 -4.01 25.01
C LYS A 279 -10.91 -3.98 26.37
N GLU A 280 -11.24 -2.97 27.17
CA GLU A 280 -10.77 -2.89 28.54
C GLU A 280 -11.22 -4.13 29.33
N GLY A 281 -10.27 -4.81 29.99
CA GLY A 281 -10.52 -6.11 30.65
C GLY A 281 -10.22 -7.35 29.81
N ASP A 282 -9.78 -7.21 28.55
CA ASP A 282 -9.28 -8.35 27.77
C ASP A 282 -8.07 -9.00 28.49
N PRO A 283 -8.04 -10.34 28.68
CA PRO A 283 -6.93 -11.05 29.33
C PRO A 283 -5.57 -10.76 28.68
N ASP A 284 -5.56 -10.58 27.36
CA ASP A 284 -4.37 -10.31 26.54
C ASP A 284 -4.36 -8.88 25.97
N PHE A 285 -4.90 -7.90 26.71
CA PHE A 285 -5.08 -6.52 26.23
C PHE A 285 -3.84 -5.93 25.55
N LYS A 286 -2.66 -6.02 26.20
CA LYS A 286 -1.40 -5.48 25.64
C LYS A 286 -1.03 -6.11 24.30
N PHE A 287 -1.28 -7.42 24.17
CA PHE A 287 -0.99 -8.15 22.95
C PHE A 287 -1.95 -7.76 21.82
N LYS A 288 -3.27 -7.73 22.09
CA LYS A 288 -4.28 -7.26 21.14
C LYS A 288 -4.03 -5.81 20.71
N GLN A 289 -3.60 -4.96 21.64
CA GLN A 289 -3.23 -3.58 21.37
C GLN A 289 -2.04 -3.49 20.40
N ALA A 290 -1.03 -4.34 20.55
CA ALA A 290 0.11 -4.39 19.63
C ALA A 290 -0.32 -4.85 18.21
N LEU A 291 -1.14 -5.89 18.11
CA LEU A 291 -1.69 -6.34 16.82
C LEU A 291 -2.52 -5.25 16.13
N TYR A 292 -3.38 -4.57 16.89
CA TYR A 292 -4.17 -3.44 16.39
C TYR A 292 -3.28 -2.32 15.84
N ALA A 293 -2.24 -1.92 16.58
CA ALA A 293 -1.30 -0.89 16.13
C ALA A 293 -0.56 -1.31 14.84
N THR A 294 -0.14 -2.57 14.73
CA THR A 294 0.47 -3.11 13.51
C THR A 294 -0.51 -3.09 12.34
N ALA A 295 -1.79 -3.41 12.56
CA ALA A 295 -2.82 -3.34 11.51
C ALA A 295 -3.11 -1.90 11.07
N GLN A 296 -3.12 -0.93 12.00
CA GLN A 296 -3.24 0.50 11.69
C GLN A 296 -2.07 1.00 10.84
N ALA A 297 -0.83 0.64 11.21
CA ALA A 297 0.35 1.00 10.44
C ALA A 297 0.28 0.45 9.01
N LYS A 298 -0.18 -0.80 8.86
CA LYS A 298 -0.40 -1.42 7.54
C LYS A 298 -1.43 -0.68 6.70
N LEU A 299 -2.58 -0.33 7.29
CA LEU A 299 -3.64 0.43 6.63
C LEU A 299 -3.10 1.77 6.10
N ASN A 300 -2.41 2.52 6.95
CA ASN A 300 -1.83 3.81 6.59
C ASN A 300 -0.79 3.66 5.47
N ALA A 301 0.08 2.64 5.54
CA ALA A 301 1.09 2.37 4.52
C ALA A 301 0.44 2.05 3.16
N VAL A 302 -0.60 1.21 3.13
CA VAL A 302 -1.30 0.84 1.90
C VAL A 302 -2.06 2.03 1.31
N GLN A 303 -2.79 2.79 2.13
CA GLN A 303 -3.48 4.00 1.67
C GLN A 303 -2.51 5.03 1.09
N THR A 304 -1.37 5.26 1.76
CA THR A 304 -0.32 6.15 1.28
C THR A 304 0.25 5.68 -0.05
N ALA A 305 0.55 4.39 -0.20
CA ALA A 305 1.10 3.84 -1.43
C ALA A 305 0.11 3.95 -2.60
N ARG A 306 -1.17 3.63 -2.37
CA ARG A 306 -2.25 3.76 -3.35
C ARG A 306 -2.41 5.19 -3.86
N GLU A 307 -2.34 6.17 -2.97
CA GLU A 307 -2.52 7.58 -3.36
C GLU A 307 -1.26 8.18 -3.99
N LYS A 308 -0.07 7.79 -3.51
CA LYS A 308 1.22 8.33 -3.98
C LYS A 308 1.56 7.88 -5.40
N ASP A 309 1.44 6.59 -5.70
CA ASP A 309 1.69 6.00 -7.02
C ASP A 309 0.71 4.83 -7.25
N PRO A 310 -0.54 5.12 -7.62
CA PRO A 310 -1.56 4.10 -7.85
C PRO A 310 -1.17 3.15 -8.98
N GLY A 311 -0.47 3.63 -10.00
CA GLY A 311 -0.08 2.82 -11.15
C GLY A 311 0.85 1.69 -10.73
N THR A 312 1.94 2.02 -10.01
CA THR A 312 2.88 1.02 -9.50
C THR A 312 2.21 0.09 -8.48
N TRP A 313 1.41 0.64 -7.56
CA TRP A 313 0.74 -0.18 -6.55
C TRP A 313 -0.23 -1.19 -7.19
N LEU A 314 -1.02 -0.76 -8.18
CA LEU A 314 -1.95 -1.63 -8.89
C LEU A 314 -1.23 -2.66 -9.77
N GLN A 315 -0.13 -2.31 -10.40
CA GLN A 315 0.68 -3.25 -11.16
C GLN A 315 1.18 -4.43 -10.29
N LEU A 316 1.49 -4.16 -9.03
CA LEU A 316 1.98 -5.17 -8.09
C LEU A 316 0.86 -5.99 -7.42
N ASN A 317 -0.30 -5.37 -7.17
CA ASN A 317 -1.34 -5.94 -6.30
C ASN A 317 -2.64 -6.31 -7.03
N SER A 318 -2.88 -5.82 -8.25
CA SER A 318 -4.08 -6.14 -9.03
C SER A 318 -3.73 -7.07 -10.20
N PRO A 319 -4.20 -8.34 -10.21
CA PRO A 319 -4.01 -9.26 -11.34
C PRO A 319 -4.53 -8.69 -12.66
N VAL A 320 -5.61 -7.91 -12.61
CA VAL A 320 -6.21 -7.23 -13.76
C VAL A 320 -5.23 -6.24 -14.37
N VAL A 321 -4.64 -5.37 -13.54
CA VAL A 321 -3.71 -4.35 -14.02
C VAL A 321 -2.38 -4.98 -14.42
N LYS A 322 -1.89 -5.97 -13.67
CA LYS A 322 -0.71 -6.75 -14.03
C LYS A 322 -0.84 -7.35 -15.44
N ASN A 323 -1.96 -8.01 -15.72
CA ASN A 323 -2.19 -8.60 -17.04
C ASN A 323 -2.34 -7.52 -18.14
N ALA A 324 -2.97 -6.38 -17.84
CA ALA A 324 -3.05 -5.27 -18.78
C ALA A 324 -1.66 -4.68 -19.12
N PHE A 325 -0.77 -4.61 -18.13
CA PHE A 325 0.63 -4.21 -18.34
C PHE A 325 1.39 -5.18 -19.24
N GLU A 326 1.26 -6.49 -18.98
CA GLU A 326 1.88 -7.53 -19.80
C GLU A 326 1.40 -7.44 -21.26
N GLN A 327 0.08 -7.28 -21.48
CA GLN A 327 -0.47 -7.11 -22.82
C GLN A 327 0.05 -5.84 -23.52
N TYR A 328 0.12 -4.72 -22.79
CA TYR A 328 0.64 -3.46 -23.33
C TYR A 328 2.12 -3.58 -23.72
N GLN A 329 2.96 -4.15 -22.85
CA GLN A 329 4.39 -4.35 -23.11
C GLN A 329 4.66 -5.28 -24.30
N ASN A 330 3.78 -6.26 -24.53
CA ASN A 330 3.87 -7.19 -25.65
C ASN A 330 3.20 -6.66 -26.93
N ASN A 331 2.80 -5.38 -26.98
CA ASN A 331 2.06 -4.76 -28.09
C ASN A 331 0.74 -5.47 -28.43
N GLN A 332 0.14 -6.17 -27.47
CA GLN A 332 -1.15 -6.87 -27.60
C GLN A 332 -2.33 -5.98 -27.21
N ALA A 333 -2.08 -4.85 -26.55
CA ALA A 333 -3.09 -3.88 -26.15
C ALA A 333 -2.62 -2.44 -26.29
N SER A 334 -3.56 -1.51 -26.50
CA SER A 334 -3.29 -0.07 -26.58
C SER A 334 -3.03 0.56 -25.21
N GLY A 335 -2.42 1.75 -25.21
CA GLY A 335 -2.29 2.56 -23.99
C GLY A 335 -3.66 2.93 -23.41
N GLU A 336 -4.65 3.16 -24.28
CA GLU A 336 -6.04 3.38 -23.87
C GLU A 336 -6.61 2.19 -23.07
N TYR A 337 -6.37 0.95 -23.52
CA TYR A 337 -6.80 -0.24 -22.81
C TYR A 337 -6.12 -0.34 -21.44
N LEU A 338 -4.80 -0.17 -21.38
CA LEU A 338 -4.05 -0.20 -20.13
C LEU A 338 -4.63 0.78 -19.10
N VAL A 339 -4.80 2.05 -19.50
CA VAL A 339 -5.35 3.08 -18.62
C VAL A 339 -6.77 2.75 -18.18
N SER A 340 -7.60 2.19 -19.07
CA SER A 340 -8.96 1.79 -18.69
C SER A 340 -8.99 0.75 -17.56
N ARG A 341 -8.05 -0.21 -17.56
CA ARG A 341 -7.95 -1.24 -16.52
C ARG A 341 -7.44 -0.66 -15.20
N ILE A 342 -6.47 0.25 -15.26
CA ILE A 342 -5.98 0.97 -14.09
C ILE A 342 -7.13 1.79 -13.47
N GLN A 343 -7.84 2.58 -14.27
CA GLN A 343 -8.91 3.44 -13.77
C GLN A 343 -10.05 2.63 -13.16
N SER A 344 -10.46 1.53 -13.80
CA SER A 344 -11.49 0.63 -13.24
C SER A 344 -11.10 0.09 -11.85
N GLU A 345 -9.82 -0.25 -11.64
CA GLU A 345 -9.35 -0.74 -10.33
C GLU A 345 -9.19 0.37 -9.30
N LYS A 346 -8.80 1.58 -9.73
CA LYS A 346 -8.82 2.77 -8.86
C LYS A 346 -10.23 3.05 -8.36
N ASP A 347 -11.22 3.03 -9.25
CA ASP A 347 -12.63 3.26 -8.91
C ASP A 347 -13.14 2.18 -7.95
N ARG A 348 -12.84 0.90 -8.24
CA ARG A 348 -13.18 -0.23 -7.36
C ARG A 348 -12.62 -0.06 -5.95
N LEU A 349 -11.41 0.46 -5.81
CA LEU A 349 -10.71 0.59 -4.53
C LEU A 349 -10.92 1.94 -3.84
N GLY A 350 -11.57 2.90 -4.50
CA GLY A 350 -11.78 4.26 -4.02
C GLY A 350 -10.50 5.09 -3.95
N ILE A 351 -9.57 4.90 -4.90
CA ILE A 351 -8.32 5.65 -4.98
C ILE A 351 -8.58 7.01 -5.64
N ASN A 352 -8.25 8.11 -4.95
CA ASN A 352 -8.60 9.48 -5.38
C ASN A 352 -7.49 10.17 -6.18
N SER A 353 -6.29 9.60 -6.19
CA SER A 353 -5.13 10.15 -6.89
C SER A 353 -5.41 10.42 -8.37
N LYS A 354 -5.04 11.62 -8.83
CA LYS A 354 -5.09 11.98 -10.25
C LYS A 354 -4.02 11.26 -11.08
N LYS A 355 -3.00 10.65 -10.46
CA LYS A 355 -2.01 9.83 -11.15
C LYS A 355 -2.65 8.53 -11.65
N ILE A 356 -2.14 8.02 -12.76
CA ILE A 356 -2.65 6.83 -13.44
C ILE A 356 -1.51 5.87 -13.71
N LEU A 357 -0.51 6.29 -14.48
CA LEU A 357 0.60 5.43 -14.87
C LEU A 357 1.61 5.28 -13.73
N PRO A 358 2.30 4.13 -13.62
CA PRO A 358 3.48 3.99 -12.76
C PRO A 358 4.49 5.09 -13.04
N GLU A 359 5.16 5.60 -12.00
CA GLU A 359 6.20 6.62 -12.18
C GLU A 359 7.31 6.16 -13.14
N SER A 360 7.71 4.89 -13.06
CA SER A 360 8.69 4.30 -13.97
C SER A 360 8.26 4.32 -15.45
N MET A 361 6.96 4.20 -15.71
CA MET A 361 6.40 4.32 -17.06
C MET A 361 6.40 5.77 -17.52
N VAL A 362 6.05 6.72 -16.64
CA VAL A 362 6.15 8.15 -16.93
C VAL A 362 7.59 8.54 -17.28
N ASP A 363 8.58 8.06 -16.53
CA ASP A 363 10.00 8.31 -16.81
C ASP A 363 10.41 7.73 -18.18
N ASN A 364 9.88 6.56 -18.55
CA ASN A 364 10.11 6.00 -19.88
C ASN A 364 9.49 6.86 -20.99
N LEU A 365 8.26 7.35 -20.80
CA LEU A 365 7.62 8.26 -21.75
C LEU A 365 8.40 9.57 -21.90
N LEU A 366 8.90 10.13 -20.80
CA LEU A 366 9.74 11.33 -20.83
C LEU A 366 11.04 11.09 -21.60
N ARG A 367 11.67 9.92 -21.45
CA ARG A 367 12.85 9.54 -22.26
C ARG A 367 12.53 9.30 -23.73
N GLN A 368 11.33 8.80 -24.04
CA GLN A 368 10.88 8.68 -25.42
C GLN A 368 10.64 10.04 -26.06
N ILE A 369 10.08 10.99 -25.31
CA ILE A 369 9.86 12.38 -25.72
C ILE A 369 11.21 13.08 -25.92
N ASP A 370 12.04 13.15 -24.88
CA ASP A 370 13.35 13.83 -24.91
C ASP A 370 14.46 12.88 -25.34
N ASN A 371 14.38 12.45 -26.59
CA ASN A 371 15.44 11.69 -27.24
C ASN A 371 16.32 12.61 -28.10
N ASN A 372 17.61 12.28 -28.22
CA ASN A 372 18.60 13.07 -28.97
C ASN A 372 18.37 13.07 -30.51
N LYS A 373 17.26 12.48 -31.00
CA LYS A 373 16.99 12.27 -32.43
C LYS A 373 15.81 13.13 -32.94
N GLU A 374 14.97 13.68 -32.06
CA GLU A 374 13.77 14.42 -32.43
C GLU A 374 14.05 15.94 -32.57
N SER A 375 13.78 16.48 -33.76
CA SER A 375 13.90 17.91 -34.09
C SER A 375 12.59 18.71 -33.87
N SER A 376 11.55 18.06 -33.33
CA SER A 376 10.20 18.62 -33.19
C SER A 376 9.42 18.05 -32.00
N VAL A 377 8.25 18.64 -31.71
CA VAL A 377 7.30 18.16 -30.68
C VAL A 377 6.47 16.94 -31.12
N THR A 378 6.78 16.31 -32.25
CA THR A 378 6.01 15.18 -32.80
C THR A 378 5.99 13.97 -31.85
N ALA A 379 7.09 13.71 -31.13
CA ALA A 379 7.12 12.68 -30.09
C ALA A 379 6.07 12.91 -28.98
N ILE A 380 5.86 14.17 -28.55
CA ILE A 380 4.84 14.52 -27.54
C ILE A 380 3.45 14.16 -28.06
N GLN A 381 3.16 14.50 -29.32
CA GLN A 381 1.88 14.20 -29.97
C GLN A 381 1.68 12.69 -30.15
N SER A 382 2.72 11.96 -30.53
CA SER A 382 2.68 10.51 -30.73
C SER A 382 2.42 9.77 -29.41
N VAL A 383 3.09 10.19 -28.32
CA VAL A 383 2.82 9.67 -26.99
C VAL A 383 1.39 9.96 -26.58
N ALA A 384 0.91 11.20 -26.73
CA ALA A 384 -0.47 11.55 -26.41
C ALA A 384 -1.46 10.65 -27.15
N GLN A 385 -1.33 10.52 -28.47
CA GLN A 385 -2.22 9.70 -29.31
C GLN A 385 -2.26 8.23 -28.90
N SER A 386 -1.16 7.68 -28.37
CA SER A 386 -1.09 6.27 -27.93
C SER A 386 -2.04 5.91 -26.77
N PHE A 387 -2.54 6.91 -26.04
CA PHE A 387 -3.46 6.75 -24.91
C PHE A 387 -4.93 7.08 -25.24
N GLY A 388 -5.24 7.43 -26.49
CA GLY A 388 -6.61 7.60 -26.98
C GLY A 388 -7.43 8.58 -26.13
N LYS A 389 -8.62 8.19 -25.68
CA LYS A 389 -9.46 9.10 -24.87
C LYS A 389 -8.85 9.53 -23.52
N TYR A 390 -7.80 8.86 -23.05
CA TYR A 390 -7.12 9.18 -21.79
C TYR A 390 -5.87 10.04 -21.99
N SER A 391 -5.59 10.52 -23.22
CA SER A 391 -4.43 11.37 -23.53
C SER A 391 -4.28 12.52 -22.55
N ASP A 392 -5.34 13.29 -22.29
CA ASP A 392 -5.25 14.48 -21.44
C ASP A 392 -4.79 14.14 -20.01
N GLN A 393 -5.37 13.10 -19.41
CA GLN A 393 -5.03 12.69 -18.05
C GLN A 393 -3.59 12.17 -17.96
N VAL A 394 -3.17 11.34 -18.93
CA VAL A 394 -1.81 10.80 -18.98
C VAL A 394 -0.79 11.91 -19.23
N MET A 395 -1.05 12.78 -20.20
CA MET A 395 -0.14 13.86 -20.56
C MET A 395 -0.02 14.91 -19.46
N GLN A 396 -1.08 15.17 -18.68
CA GLN A 396 -0.98 15.98 -17.47
C GLN A 396 -0.03 15.37 -16.44
N GLN A 397 -0.08 14.05 -16.25
CA GLN A 397 0.85 13.36 -15.36
C GLN A 397 2.29 13.43 -15.89
N VAL A 398 2.49 13.15 -17.18
CA VAL A 398 3.82 13.22 -17.83
C VAL A 398 4.40 14.63 -17.75
N GLN A 399 3.59 15.66 -18.05
CA GLN A 399 3.99 17.05 -17.98
C GLN A 399 4.44 17.42 -16.57
N LYS A 400 3.67 17.08 -15.52
CA LYS A 400 4.05 17.39 -14.14
C LYS A 400 5.39 16.78 -13.72
N SER A 401 5.76 15.64 -14.28
CA SER A 401 7.06 14.99 -14.04
C SER A 401 8.18 15.48 -14.95
N ALA A 402 7.87 16.23 -16.01
CA ALA A 402 8.86 16.78 -16.93
C ALA A 402 9.70 17.89 -16.27
N TYR A 403 10.90 18.13 -16.79
CA TYR A 403 11.71 19.28 -16.38
C TYR A 403 11.08 20.61 -16.85
N PRO A 404 11.38 21.74 -16.18
CA PRO A 404 10.73 23.03 -16.40
C PRO A 404 10.51 23.48 -17.86
N ALA A 405 11.53 23.40 -18.70
CA ALA A 405 11.41 23.83 -20.10
C ALA A 405 10.44 22.92 -20.87
N LEU A 406 10.51 21.61 -20.66
CA LEU A 406 9.60 20.65 -21.28
C LEU A 406 8.16 20.83 -20.81
N GLN A 407 7.94 21.20 -19.54
CA GLN A 407 6.60 21.54 -19.03
C GLN A 407 5.95 22.66 -19.86
N VAL A 408 6.71 23.72 -20.14
CA VAL A 408 6.23 24.88 -20.93
C VAL A 408 6.04 24.49 -22.40
N ILE A 409 6.96 23.71 -22.98
CA ILE A 409 6.81 23.21 -24.36
C ILE A 409 5.52 22.39 -24.50
N MET A 410 5.25 21.49 -23.55
CA MET A 410 4.03 20.67 -23.53
C MET A 410 2.77 21.50 -23.28
N ALA A 411 2.86 22.61 -22.53
CA ALA A 411 1.75 23.53 -22.34
C ALA A 411 1.49 24.40 -23.57
N THR A 412 2.49 24.60 -24.43
CA THR A 412 2.41 25.54 -25.55
C THR A 412 1.62 24.96 -26.71
N ASN A 413 0.36 25.40 -26.86
CA ASN A 413 -0.53 24.92 -27.93
C ASN A 413 -0.08 25.33 -29.33
N ASN A 414 0.70 26.41 -29.47
CA ASN A 414 1.21 26.88 -30.76
C ASN A 414 2.39 26.01 -31.24
N PRO A 415 2.23 25.18 -32.29
CA PRO A 415 3.27 24.22 -32.67
C PRO A 415 4.57 24.88 -33.13
N ARG A 416 4.51 26.11 -33.67
CA ARG A 416 5.70 26.83 -34.14
C ARG A 416 6.54 27.32 -32.96
N ALA A 417 5.90 27.85 -31.92
CA ALA A 417 6.58 28.25 -30.70
C ALA A 417 7.11 27.04 -29.91
N ALA A 418 6.30 26.00 -29.75
CA ALA A 418 6.71 24.77 -29.08
C ALA A 418 7.94 24.13 -29.77
N ASN A 419 7.94 24.05 -31.11
CA ASN A 419 9.10 23.58 -31.88
C ASN A 419 10.33 24.49 -31.73
N ALA A 420 10.15 25.81 -31.74
CA ALA A 420 11.25 26.74 -31.56
C ALA A 420 11.92 26.60 -30.19
N LEU A 421 11.11 26.46 -29.12
CA LEU A 421 11.59 26.19 -27.77
C LEU A 421 12.28 24.83 -27.68
N TRP A 422 11.68 23.78 -28.27
CA TRP A 422 12.26 22.43 -28.31
C TRP A 422 13.64 22.39 -28.97
N GLN A 423 13.79 23.03 -30.13
CA GLN A 423 15.05 23.06 -30.88
C GLN A 423 16.16 23.81 -30.14
N ASN A 424 15.79 24.75 -29.27
CA ASN A 424 16.73 25.58 -28.49
C ASN A 424 16.74 25.20 -27.00
N ARG A 425 16.23 24.02 -26.63
CA ARG A 425 16.07 23.62 -25.22
C ARG A 425 17.41 23.47 -24.48
N SER A 426 18.47 23.11 -25.20
CA SER A 426 19.84 22.98 -24.68
C SER A 426 20.62 24.30 -24.61
N VAL A 427 20.14 25.37 -25.26
CA VAL A 427 20.79 26.68 -25.26
C VAL A 427 20.32 27.47 -24.03
N LYS A 428 21.24 28.09 -23.29
CA LYS A 428 20.86 28.94 -22.15
C LYS A 428 20.26 30.24 -22.65
N THR A 429 19.21 30.70 -21.99
CA THR A 429 18.57 31.99 -22.31
C THR A 429 19.52 33.17 -22.13
N SER A 430 20.47 33.09 -21.20
CA SER A 430 21.56 34.09 -21.04
C SER A 430 22.45 34.21 -22.27
N ASP A 431 22.71 33.11 -22.96
CA ASP A 431 23.63 33.07 -24.09
C ASP A 431 22.94 33.62 -25.34
N LEU A 432 21.65 33.30 -25.51
CA LEU A 432 20.78 33.93 -26.53
C LEU A 432 20.68 35.44 -26.30
N ARG A 433 20.47 35.86 -25.05
CA ARG A 433 20.43 37.27 -24.66
C ARG A 433 21.74 37.98 -24.99
N GLY A 434 22.88 37.35 -24.68
CA GLY A 434 24.21 37.90 -24.93
C GLY A 434 24.60 38.00 -26.41
N SER A 435 23.80 37.44 -27.31
CA SER A 435 23.99 37.54 -28.76
C SER A 435 23.50 38.87 -29.35
N PHE A 436 22.92 39.75 -28.53
CA PHE A 436 22.36 41.04 -28.94
C PHE A 436 23.00 42.19 -28.18
N GLU A 437 22.95 43.38 -28.77
CA GLU A 437 23.29 44.63 -28.08
C GLU A 437 22.49 44.78 -26.79
N LYS A 438 23.14 45.29 -25.75
CA LYS A 438 22.54 45.37 -24.40
C LYS A 438 21.21 46.12 -24.41
N THR A 439 21.13 47.22 -25.16
CA THR A 439 19.92 48.05 -25.28
C THR A 439 18.74 47.28 -25.87
N ASP A 440 18.98 46.45 -26.89
CA ASP A 440 17.94 45.67 -27.54
C ASP A 440 17.49 44.51 -26.66
N ALA A 441 18.42 43.86 -25.97
CA ALA A 441 18.14 42.81 -25.01
C ALA A 441 17.34 43.32 -23.80
N ASP A 442 17.71 44.49 -23.24
CA ASP A 442 16.98 45.16 -22.15
C ASP A 442 15.57 45.58 -22.62
N SER A 443 15.44 46.09 -23.85
CA SER A 443 14.16 46.44 -24.46
C SER A 443 13.25 45.22 -24.63
N ALA A 444 13.80 44.08 -25.08
CA ALA A 444 13.07 42.84 -25.23
C ALA A 444 12.58 42.30 -23.87
N ASP A 445 13.45 42.33 -22.86
CA ASP A 445 13.12 41.95 -21.47
C ASP A 445 11.98 42.81 -20.92
N SER A 446 12.07 44.14 -21.07
CA SER A 446 11.02 45.07 -20.63
C SER A 446 9.70 44.80 -21.36
N SER A 447 9.74 44.67 -22.68
CA SER A 447 8.55 44.43 -23.48
C SER A 447 7.90 43.09 -23.13
N TRP A 448 8.67 42.03 -22.86
CA TRP A 448 8.11 40.75 -22.41
C TRP A 448 7.41 40.90 -21.05
N ASN A 449 8.11 41.51 -20.08
CA ASN A 449 7.56 41.71 -18.74
C ASN A 449 6.26 42.51 -18.79
N ASP A 450 6.18 43.55 -19.62
CA ASP A 450 4.99 44.38 -19.78
C ASP A 450 3.79 43.62 -20.35
N GLN A 451 4.03 42.74 -21.33
CA GLN A 451 2.97 41.90 -21.93
C GLN A 451 2.48 40.83 -20.95
N ALA A 452 3.39 40.22 -20.19
CA ALA A 452 3.09 39.07 -19.36
C ALA A 452 2.69 39.42 -17.92
N LYS A 453 2.75 40.70 -17.52
CA LYS A 453 2.47 41.16 -16.14
C LYS A 453 1.12 40.71 -15.59
N ASP A 454 0.06 40.76 -16.40
CA ASP A 454 -1.29 40.44 -15.96
C ASP A 454 -1.39 38.93 -15.71
N PHE A 455 -0.84 38.12 -16.62
CA PHE A 455 -0.75 36.67 -16.45
C PHE A 455 0.08 36.29 -15.23
N ALA A 456 1.24 36.91 -15.05
CA ALA A 456 2.10 36.72 -13.88
C ALA A 456 1.34 36.99 -12.57
N GLY A 457 0.54 38.06 -12.54
CA GLY A 457 -0.33 38.39 -11.41
C GLY A 457 -1.27 37.26 -11.02
N THR A 458 -1.87 36.57 -12.01
CA THR A 458 -2.77 35.42 -11.76
C THR A 458 -2.05 34.18 -11.21
N MET A 459 -0.77 34.01 -11.54
CA MET A 459 0.03 32.87 -11.11
C MET A 459 0.58 33.06 -9.71
N VAL A 460 1.04 34.26 -9.37
CA VAL A 460 1.68 34.54 -8.06
C VAL A 460 0.70 34.38 -6.90
N VAL A 461 -0.59 34.68 -7.11
CA VAL A 461 -1.63 34.50 -6.10
C VAL A 461 -2.09 33.04 -5.92
N GLN A 462 -1.71 32.16 -6.85
CA GLN A 462 -2.03 30.75 -6.79
C GLN A 462 -0.97 30.00 -5.94
N PRO A 463 -1.36 29.10 -5.03
CA PRO A 463 -0.42 28.27 -4.30
C PRO A 463 0.52 27.51 -5.24
N GLY A 464 1.84 27.72 -5.11
CA GLY A 464 2.87 27.14 -5.98
C GLY A 464 3.00 27.78 -7.37
N GLY A 465 2.14 28.72 -7.74
CA GLY A 465 2.11 29.30 -9.08
C GLY A 465 3.30 30.20 -9.41
N ALA A 466 4.01 30.75 -8.41
CA ALA A 466 5.26 31.50 -8.63
C ALA A 466 6.36 30.64 -9.29
N ALA A 467 6.49 29.36 -8.90
CA ALA A 467 7.46 28.46 -9.51
C ALA A 467 7.09 28.14 -10.96
N VAL A 468 5.81 27.91 -11.23
CA VAL A 468 5.28 27.68 -12.59
C VAL A 468 5.49 28.93 -13.46
N TRP A 469 5.19 30.11 -12.93
CA TRP A 469 5.42 31.39 -13.60
C TRP A 469 6.89 31.58 -13.98
N ASN A 470 7.84 31.28 -13.09
CA ASN A 470 9.26 31.41 -13.39
C ASN A 470 9.67 30.58 -14.62
N ASN A 471 9.10 29.38 -14.77
CA ASN A 471 9.34 28.53 -15.94
C ASN A 471 8.79 29.17 -17.22
N PHE A 472 7.53 29.64 -17.20
CA PHE A 472 6.93 30.33 -18.35
C PHE A 472 7.66 31.63 -18.70
N ASN A 473 8.06 32.40 -17.70
CA ASN A 473 8.79 33.66 -17.86
C ASN A 473 10.14 33.43 -18.54
N GLU A 474 10.90 32.43 -18.08
CA GLU A 474 12.21 32.12 -18.66
C GLU A 474 12.09 31.62 -20.11
N GLN A 475 11.14 30.73 -20.40
CA GLN A 475 10.92 30.21 -21.75
C GLN A 475 10.30 31.26 -22.69
N GLY A 476 9.47 32.15 -22.18
CA GLY A 476 8.92 33.27 -22.94
C GLY A 476 10.00 34.26 -23.40
N LYS A 477 10.93 34.60 -22.50
CA LYS A 477 12.13 35.38 -22.84
C LYS A 477 13.01 34.64 -23.83
N ARG A 478 13.23 33.33 -23.64
CA ARG A 478 13.94 32.49 -24.60
C ARG A 478 13.35 32.61 -26.01
N LEU A 479 12.03 32.45 -26.13
CA LEU A 479 11.34 32.54 -27.42
C LEU A 479 11.44 33.93 -28.02
N THR A 480 11.39 34.97 -27.20
CA THR A 480 11.61 36.37 -27.61
C THR A 480 12.97 36.51 -28.30
N TYR A 481 14.06 36.05 -27.68
CA TYR A 481 15.40 36.10 -28.30
C TYR A 481 15.51 35.24 -29.55
N ILE A 482 14.86 34.07 -29.60
CA ILE A 482 14.82 33.24 -30.81
C ILE A 482 14.13 33.99 -31.98
N TYR A 483 13.07 34.74 -31.71
CA TYR A 483 12.42 35.57 -32.72
C TYR A 483 13.26 36.77 -33.14
N MET A 484 14.00 37.38 -32.21
CA MET A 484 15.00 38.40 -32.55
C MET A 484 16.11 37.84 -33.46
N GLN A 485 16.59 36.62 -33.22
CA GLN A 485 17.59 35.97 -34.09
C GLN A 485 17.06 35.74 -35.50
N ARG A 486 15.73 35.67 -35.67
CA ARG A 486 15.04 35.57 -36.96
C ARG A 486 14.74 36.94 -37.58
N GLY A 487 15.30 38.03 -37.03
CA GLY A 487 15.21 39.38 -37.57
C GLY A 487 14.05 40.23 -37.06
N MET A 488 13.30 39.79 -36.06
CA MET A 488 12.25 40.62 -35.45
C MET A 488 12.84 41.69 -34.53
N SER A 489 12.19 42.86 -34.44
CA SER A 489 12.51 43.88 -33.44
C SER A 489 12.27 43.36 -32.02
N SER A 490 12.93 43.93 -31.02
CA SER A 490 12.79 43.54 -29.61
C SER A 490 11.33 43.51 -29.14
N GLY A 491 10.57 44.56 -29.43
CA GLY A 491 9.16 44.70 -29.04
C GLY A 491 8.23 43.75 -29.79
N ASP A 492 8.40 43.61 -31.11
CA ASP A 492 7.56 42.70 -31.91
C ASP A 492 7.83 41.24 -31.55
N ALA A 493 9.10 40.89 -31.29
CA ALA A 493 9.49 39.57 -30.85
C ALA A 493 8.86 39.23 -29.49
N ALA A 494 8.93 40.14 -28.52
CA ALA A 494 8.37 39.93 -27.18
C ALA A 494 6.84 39.80 -27.22
N LYS A 495 6.17 40.68 -27.97
CA LYS A 495 4.72 40.62 -28.17
C LYS A 495 4.31 39.30 -28.83
N LYS A 496 5.03 38.88 -29.86
CA LYS A 496 4.75 37.62 -30.55
C LYS A 496 4.98 36.40 -29.63
N ALA A 497 6.09 36.36 -28.91
CA ALA A 497 6.38 35.31 -27.95
C ALA A 497 5.29 35.21 -26.87
N TYR A 498 4.81 36.35 -26.35
CA TYR A 498 3.72 36.37 -25.38
C TYR A 498 2.44 35.76 -25.97
N GLN A 499 2.07 36.14 -27.19
CA GLN A 499 0.89 35.57 -27.85
C GLN A 499 1.01 34.06 -28.03
N ASP A 500 2.13 33.58 -28.57
CA ASP A 500 2.28 32.15 -28.88
C ASP A 500 2.34 31.27 -27.60
N VAL A 501 2.91 31.78 -26.49
CA VAL A 501 3.10 31.00 -25.24
C VAL A 501 1.94 31.17 -24.25
N LEU A 502 1.29 32.34 -24.20
CA LEU A 502 0.29 32.67 -23.17
C LEU A 502 -0.99 33.26 -23.78
N GLY A 503 -0.89 34.29 -24.63
CA GLY A 503 -2.05 35.06 -25.11
C GLY A 503 -3.05 34.26 -25.95
N GLU A 504 -2.59 33.32 -26.77
CA GLU A 504 -3.46 32.41 -27.53
C GLU A 504 -4.13 31.35 -26.64
N GLN A 505 -3.63 31.14 -25.42
CA GLN A 505 -4.05 30.06 -24.55
C GLN A 505 -4.94 30.54 -23.40
N TYR A 506 -4.74 31.76 -22.92
CA TYR A 506 -5.43 32.28 -21.74
C TYR A 506 -5.96 33.69 -21.96
N GLN A 507 -7.05 33.98 -21.27
CA GLN A 507 -7.48 35.34 -20.99
C GLN A 507 -7.32 35.61 -19.49
N THR A 508 -6.92 36.82 -19.13
CA THR A 508 -6.66 37.24 -17.75
C THR A 508 -7.67 38.29 -17.30
N SER A 509 -8.08 38.24 -16.03
CA SER A 509 -8.94 39.23 -15.40
C SER A 509 -8.55 39.39 -13.94
N GLY A 510 -7.80 40.46 -13.63
CA GLY A 510 -7.34 40.73 -12.28
C GLY A 510 -6.46 39.60 -11.75
N THR A 511 -6.95 38.89 -10.74
CA THR A 511 -6.22 37.84 -10.00
C THR A 511 -6.43 36.44 -10.54
N TRP A 512 -7.20 36.28 -11.62
CA TRP A 512 -7.49 34.98 -12.20
C TRP A 512 -7.38 34.99 -13.73
N ARG A 513 -7.18 33.81 -14.28
CA ARG A 513 -7.12 33.51 -15.72
C ARG A 513 -8.13 32.43 -16.07
N ILE A 514 -8.52 32.38 -17.34
CA ILE A 514 -9.35 31.31 -17.90
C ILE A 514 -8.67 30.77 -19.16
N PRO A 515 -8.54 29.44 -19.30
CA PRO A 515 -8.09 28.82 -20.54
C PRO A 515 -9.08 29.09 -21.67
N ASN A 516 -8.60 29.42 -22.86
CA ASN A 516 -9.44 29.60 -24.05
C ASN A 516 -10.19 28.31 -24.44
N THR A 517 -9.66 27.14 -24.04
CA THR A 517 -10.30 25.83 -24.20
C THR A 517 -11.56 25.66 -23.35
N ALA A 518 -11.76 26.45 -22.28
CA ALA A 518 -12.98 26.43 -21.47
C ALA A 518 -14.21 26.91 -22.24
N GLY A 519 -14.02 27.62 -23.36
CA GLY A 519 -15.09 28.06 -24.25
C GLY A 519 -16.07 29.06 -23.64
N GLN A 520 -15.70 29.73 -22.53
CA GLN A 520 -16.55 30.73 -21.86
C GLN A 520 -16.12 32.16 -22.20
N ASP A 521 -17.08 33.10 -22.23
CA ASP A 521 -16.78 34.53 -22.29
C ASP A 521 -16.29 34.99 -20.91
N ILE A 522 -15.07 35.53 -20.84
CA ILE A 522 -14.45 35.97 -19.59
C ILE A 522 -15.31 37.02 -18.85
N ARG A 523 -16.11 37.81 -19.59
CA ARG A 523 -17.01 38.80 -18.98
C ARG A 523 -18.17 38.13 -18.26
N ASP A 524 -18.73 37.07 -18.83
CA ASP A 524 -19.80 36.30 -18.18
C ASP A 524 -19.29 35.64 -16.90
N VAL A 525 -18.09 35.07 -16.95
CA VAL A 525 -17.46 34.48 -15.76
C VAL A 525 -17.21 35.54 -14.68
N ARG A 526 -16.67 36.70 -15.05
CA ARG A 526 -16.43 37.82 -14.11
C ARG A 526 -17.72 38.31 -13.47
N ASP A 527 -18.75 38.54 -14.28
CA ASP A 527 -20.03 39.05 -13.80
C ASP A 527 -20.71 38.01 -12.90
N GLY A 528 -20.63 36.73 -13.26
CA GLY A 528 -21.10 35.62 -12.42
C GLY A 528 -20.34 35.51 -11.10
N ALA A 529 -19.01 35.67 -11.11
CA ALA A 529 -18.19 35.64 -9.90
C ALA A 529 -18.56 36.76 -8.92
N ASN A 530 -18.89 37.95 -9.45
CA ASN A 530 -19.39 39.07 -8.66
C ASN A 530 -20.78 38.78 -8.08
N VAL A 531 -21.70 38.23 -8.89
CA VAL A 531 -23.05 37.85 -8.43
C VAL A 531 -22.97 36.75 -7.37
N TYR A 532 -22.12 35.75 -7.57
CA TYR A 532 -21.91 34.67 -6.61
C TYR A 532 -21.44 35.23 -5.26
N LEU A 533 -20.39 36.05 -5.25
CA LEU A 533 -19.85 36.65 -4.02
C LEU A 533 -20.88 37.54 -3.31
N LYS A 534 -21.68 38.29 -4.08
CA LYS A 534 -22.78 39.12 -3.54
C LYS A 534 -23.86 38.28 -2.85
N ASN A 535 -24.19 37.13 -3.44
CA ASN A 535 -25.27 36.26 -2.95
C ASN A 535 -24.81 35.22 -1.91
N LEU A 536 -23.49 35.03 -1.74
CA LEU A 536 -22.94 34.13 -0.73
C LEU A 536 -23.38 34.57 0.66
N SER A 537 -23.98 33.67 1.44
CA SER A 537 -24.56 33.97 2.76
C SER A 537 -23.70 33.44 3.91
N ALA A 538 -23.95 33.94 5.13
CA ALA A 538 -23.17 33.64 6.32
C ALA A 538 -23.26 32.17 6.78
N ASP A 539 -24.35 31.48 6.47
CA ASP A 539 -24.58 30.05 6.74
C ASP A 539 -23.87 29.12 5.75
N GLN A 540 -23.46 29.63 4.59
CA GLN A 540 -22.78 28.86 3.55
C GLN A 540 -21.25 28.80 3.73
N ILE A 541 -20.70 29.60 4.66
CA ILE A 541 -19.27 29.72 4.89
C ILE A 541 -18.87 29.11 6.23
N MET A 542 -17.63 28.62 6.29
CA MET A 542 -16.97 28.44 7.58
C MET A 542 -16.58 29.84 8.10
N PRO A 543 -17.05 30.26 9.28
CA PRO A 543 -16.69 31.57 9.82
C PRO A 543 -15.18 31.69 9.98
N LEU A 544 -14.67 32.88 9.67
CA LEU A 544 -13.30 33.25 9.96
C LEU A 544 -13.09 33.35 11.48
N ILE A 545 -11.84 33.33 11.93
CA ILE A 545 -11.52 33.53 13.34
C ILE A 545 -12.07 34.91 13.78
N GLY A 546 -13.11 34.87 14.61
CA GLY A 546 -13.80 36.03 15.16
C GLY A 546 -13.43 36.29 16.61
N ASP A 547 -14.13 37.24 17.25
CA ASP A 547 -13.97 37.51 18.68
C ASP A 547 -14.75 36.45 19.47
N SER A 548 -14.07 35.71 20.34
CA SER A 548 -14.67 34.65 21.16
C SER A 548 -15.72 35.15 22.15
N ARG A 549 -15.81 36.46 22.35
CA ARG A 549 -16.82 37.11 23.21
C ARG A 549 -18.11 37.45 22.47
N LEU A 550 -18.13 37.37 21.14
CA LEU A 550 -19.32 37.64 20.32
C LEU A 550 -20.11 36.35 20.03
N PRO A 551 -21.44 36.42 19.88
CA PRO A 551 -22.23 35.28 19.43
C PRO A 551 -21.78 34.78 18.05
N ASP A 552 -21.87 33.47 17.82
CA ASP A 552 -21.45 32.81 16.57
C ASP A 552 -22.12 33.41 15.33
N GLU A 553 -23.39 33.79 15.43
CA GLU A 553 -24.14 34.45 14.36
C GLU A 553 -23.52 35.79 13.96
N VAL A 554 -23.11 36.60 14.94
CA VAL A 554 -22.43 37.88 14.72
C VAL A 554 -21.06 37.66 14.10
N ASN A 555 -20.30 36.67 14.57
CA ASN A 555 -19.01 36.30 13.99
C ASN A 555 -19.14 35.83 12.53
N ARG A 556 -20.21 35.11 12.19
CA ARG A 556 -20.52 34.69 10.82
C ARG A 556 -20.89 35.86 9.92
N GLU A 557 -21.74 36.77 10.37
CA GLU A 557 -22.12 37.98 9.62
C GLU A 557 -20.90 38.90 9.38
N GLN A 558 -20.03 39.06 10.38
CA GLN A 558 -18.77 39.79 10.20
C GLN A 558 -17.84 39.07 9.22
N SER A 559 -17.80 37.74 9.25
CA SER A 559 -16.99 36.95 8.32
C SER A 559 -17.44 37.15 6.88
N ILE A 560 -18.74 37.06 6.59
CA ILE A 560 -19.23 37.24 5.22
C ILE A 560 -19.03 38.67 4.72
N SER A 561 -19.18 39.70 5.58
CA SER A 561 -18.85 41.08 5.23
C SER A 561 -17.39 41.20 4.82
N ARG A 562 -16.46 40.69 5.65
CA ARG A 562 -15.02 40.73 5.36
C ARG A 562 -14.68 39.99 4.07
N ILE A 563 -15.31 38.85 3.82
CA ILE A 563 -15.13 38.06 2.59
C ILE A 563 -15.61 38.85 1.37
N ARG A 564 -16.80 39.48 1.41
CA ARG A 564 -17.30 40.30 0.29
C ARG A 564 -16.39 41.48 -0.02
N ASP A 565 -15.81 42.09 1.00
CA ASP A 565 -15.00 43.30 0.86
C ASP A 565 -13.55 43.00 0.42
N ASN A 566 -12.99 41.85 0.82
CA ASN A 566 -11.54 41.59 0.71
C ASN A 566 -11.18 40.28 0.02
N ALA A 567 -12.12 39.39 -0.26
CA ALA A 567 -11.82 38.15 -0.96
C ALA A 567 -11.60 38.41 -2.46
N GLN A 568 -10.74 37.58 -3.04
CA GLN A 568 -10.39 37.59 -4.45
C GLN A 568 -10.61 36.21 -5.04
N TRP A 569 -11.02 36.19 -6.30
CA TRP A 569 -11.12 34.96 -7.08
C TRP A 569 -9.75 34.60 -7.67
N VAL A 570 -9.37 33.34 -7.57
CA VAL A 570 -8.12 32.80 -8.12
C VAL A 570 -8.45 31.56 -8.94
N THR A 571 -7.76 31.33 -10.05
CA THR A 571 -7.93 30.11 -10.85
C THR A 571 -7.53 28.88 -10.04
N ASN A 572 -8.39 27.86 -10.02
CA ASN A 572 -8.12 26.63 -9.28
C ASN A 572 -7.01 25.79 -9.95
N SER A 573 -6.50 24.78 -9.24
CA SER A 573 -5.29 24.04 -9.64
C SER A 573 -5.44 23.14 -10.87
N ASP A 574 -6.67 22.81 -11.28
CA ASP A 574 -6.95 22.09 -12.52
C ASP A 574 -7.57 22.98 -13.61
N GLU A 575 -7.59 24.29 -13.38
CA GLU A 575 -8.02 25.32 -14.35
C GLU A 575 -9.44 25.11 -14.89
N THR A 576 -10.32 24.53 -14.07
CA THR A 576 -11.73 24.29 -14.39
C THR A 576 -12.67 25.35 -13.81
N GLY A 577 -12.19 26.19 -12.89
CA GLY A 577 -13.00 27.19 -12.22
C GLY A 577 -12.21 28.18 -11.37
N LEU A 578 -12.94 28.91 -10.53
CA LEU A 578 -12.39 29.89 -9.60
C LEU A 578 -12.58 29.45 -8.16
N THR A 579 -11.54 29.63 -7.36
CA THR A 579 -11.54 29.41 -5.90
C THR A 579 -11.46 30.76 -5.19
N LEU A 580 -12.27 30.91 -4.14
CA LEU A 580 -12.31 32.14 -3.36
C LEU A 580 -11.19 32.14 -2.30
N MET A 581 -10.39 33.21 -2.28
CA MET A 581 -9.26 33.35 -1.37
C MET A 581 -9.24 34.72 -0.72
N MET A 582 -8.69 34.82 0.50
CA MET A 582 -8.46 36.09 1.17
C MET A 582 -7.11 36.05 1.87
N ASN A 583 -6.25 37.04 1.61
CA ASN A 583 -4.89 37.10 2.16
C ASN A 583 -4.06 35.82 1.94
N GLY A 584 -4.24 35.17 0.79
CA GLY A 584 -3.55 33.91 0.45
C GLY A 584 -4.11 32.65 1.11
N LEU A 585 -5.19 32.76 1.89
CA LEU A 585 -5.88 31.63 2.52
C LEU A 585 -7.16 31.26 1.76
N LEU A 586 -7.47 29.96 1.73
CA LEU A 586 -8.71 29.44 1.15
C LEU A 586 -9.90 29.82 2.03
N ILE A 587 -10.98 30.30 1.40
CA ILE A 587 -12.27 30.45 2.07
C ILE A 587 -13.04 29.14 1.93
N ASN A 588 -13.45 28.58 3.05
CA ASN A 588 -14.16 27.30 3.11
C ASN A 588 -15.67 27.50 3.25
N ASN A 589 -16.44 26.54 2.72
CA ASN A 589 -17.87 26.42 2.94
C ASN A 589 -18.16 25.86 4.34
N ALA A 590 -19.44 25.76 4.72
CA ALA A 590 -19.87 25.24 6.02
C ALA A 590 -19.41 23.79 6.31
N GLN A 591 -19.07 23.02 5.27
CA GLN A 591 -18.55 21.66 5.36
C GLN A 591 -17.02 21.61 5.49
N GLY A 592 -16.34 22.77 5.56
CA GLY A 592 -14.89 22.87 5.67
C GLY A 592 -14.15 22.66 4.35
N GLN A 593 -14.84 22.67 3.21
CA GLN A 593 -14.24 22.51 1.88
C GLN A 593 -14.02 23.87 1.20
N PRO A 594 -12.95 24.07 0.41
CA PRO A 594 -12.72 25.33 -0.29
C PRO A 594 -13.86 25.70 -1.24
N ILE A 595 -14.33 26.95 -1.19
CA ILE A 595 -15.35 27.46 -2.11
C ILE A 595 -14.74 27.58 -3.50
N THR A 596 -15.11 26.63 -4.37
CA THR A 596 -14.66 26.55 -5.76
C THR A 596 -15.87 26.44 -6.68
N VAL A 597 -15.94 27.28 -7.70
CA VAL A 597 -17.06 27.35 -8.64
C VAL A 597 -16.55 27.15 -10.07
N PRO A 598 -17.11 26.19 -10.83
CA PRO A 598 -16.73 25.95 -12.22
C PRO A 598 -16.93 27.19 -13.11
N PHE A 599 -16.08 27.36 -14.12
CA PHE A 599 -16.20 28.47 -15.08
C PHE A 599 -17.55 28.49 -15.79
N ALA A 600 -18.09 27.32 -16.16
CA ALA A 600 -19.37 27.21 -16.82
C ALA A 600 -20.54 27.70 -15.95
N ASP A 601 -20.49 27.40 -14.65
CA ASP A 601 -21.53 27.82 -13.69
C ASP A 601 -21.48 29.33 -13.44
N LEU A 602 -20.27 29.89 -13.31
CA LEU A 602 -20.07 31.34 -13.22
C LEU A 602 -20.54 32.03 -14.49
N ALA A 603 -20.17 31.54 -15.67
CA ALA A 603 -20.59 32.11 -16.94
C ALA A 603 -22.12 32.12 -17.08
N LYS A 604 -22.78 31.01 -16.73
CA LYS A 604 -24.24 30.91 -16.71
C LYS A 604 -24.88 31.90 -15.75
N LEU A 605 -24.32 32.06 -14.56
CA LEU A 605 -24.80 33.01 -13.55
C LEU A 605 -24.64 34.46 -13.99
N GLY A 606 -23.53 34.81 -14.65
CA GLY A 606 -23.28 36.13 -15.19
C GLY A 606 -24.20 36.46 -16.36
N ALA A 607 -24.35 35.54 -17.32
CA ALA A 607 -25.21 35.73 -18.48
C ALA A 607 -26.68 35.96 -18.09
N GLY A 608 -27.17 35.29 -17.04
CA GLY A 608 -28.54 35.44 -16.53
C GLY A 608 -28.82 36.74 -15.76
N ASN A 609 -27.79 37.49 -15.37
CA ASN A 609 -27.92 38.68 -14.51
C ASN A 609 -27.41 39.98 -15.17
N ARG A 610 -27.29 40.02 -16.50
CA ARG A 610 -26.84 41.22 -17.23
C ARG A 610 -27.92 42.32 -17.24
N THR A 611 -27.52 43.57 -16.98
CA THR A 611 -28.38 44.76 -17.19
C THR A 611 -28.47 45.14 -18.68
N PRO A 612 -29.56 45.81 -19.14
CA PRO A 612 -29.77 46.15 -20.56
C PRO A 612 -28.66 47.01 -21.20
N TRP A 613 -27.94 47.80 -20.39
CA TRP A 613 -26.80 48.60 -20.85
C TRP A 613 -25.56 47.75 -21.22
N ASN A 614 -25.37 46.60 -20.58
CA ASN A 614 -24.27 45.68 -20.84
C ASN A 614 -24.52 44.74 -22.04
N SER A 615 -25.75 44.64 -22.53
CA SER A 615 -26.07 43.94 -23.80
C SER A 615 -25.72 44.77 -25.04
N LEU A 616 -25.78 46.09 -24.96
CA LEU A 616 -25.45 46.99 -26.09
C LEU A 616 -23.95 46.98 -26.41
N THR A 617 -23.08 46.95 -25.41
CA THR A 617 -21.62 46.92 -25.58
C THR A 617 -21.10 45.62 -26.19
N LYS A 618 -21.83 44.51 -26.02
CA LYS A 618 -21.55 43.23 -26.69
C LYS A 618 -21.70 43.35 -28.21
N PHE A 619 -22.70 44.10 -28.70
CA PHE A 619 -22.95 44.25 -30.15
C PHE A 619 -21.86 45.08 -30.84
N VAL A 620 -21.37 46.14 -30.19
CA VAL A 620 -20.43 47.11 -30.77
C VAL A 620 -18.96 46.62 -30.76
N GLN A 621 -18.63 45.61 -29.94
CA GLN A 621 -17.24 45.16 -29.72
C GLN A 621 -16.99 43.67 -30.00
N THR A 622 -17.91 42.96 -30.65
CA THR A 622 -17.65 41.58 -31.08
C THR A 622 -16.58 41.58 -32.20
N PRO A 623 -15.37 41.03 -32.02
CA PRO A 623 -14.45 40.85 -33.12
C PRO A 623 -15.03 39.79 -34.06
N VAL A 624 -15.13 40.11 -35.34
CA VAL A 624 -15.56 39.14 -36.36
C VAL A 624 -14.50 38.04 -36.45
N LYS A 625 -14.90 36.77 -36.31
CA LYS A 625 -14.01 35.63 -36.61
C LYS A 625 -13.60 35.69 -38.08
N TYR A 626 -12.31 35.91 -38.34
CA TYR A 626 -11.74 35.77 -39.68
C TYR A 626 -11.83 34.29 -40.11
N THR A 627 -12.48 34.05 -41.25
CA THR A 627 -12.47 32.76 -41.95
C THR A 627 -11.66 32.96 -43.25
N PRO A 628 -10.57 32.21 -43.49
CA PRO A 628 -9.76 32.38 -44.70
C PRO A 628 -10.58 32.16 -45.98
N GLY A 629 -10.60 33.15 -46.89
CA GLY A 629 -11.19 33.00 -48.24
C GLY A 629 -12.32 33.96 -48.62
N GLN A 630 -12.74 34.91 -47.78
CA GLN A 630 -13.74 35.92 -48.17
C GLN A 630 -13.12 37.30 -48.44
N SER A 631 -13.48 37.89 -49.59
CA SER A 631 -12.96 39.15 -50.10
C SER A 631 -13.52 40.38 -49.37
N LYS A 632 -12.61 41.33 -49.15
CA LYS A 632 -12.73 42.74 -48.71
C LYS A 632 -14.13 43.38 -48.80
N ASN A 633 -14.68 43.76 -47.63
CA ASN A 633 -15.23 45.10 -47.31
C ASN A 633 -16.13 45.08 -46.06
N TYR A 634 -15.60 44.66 -44.91
CA TYR A 634 -16.26 44.89 -43.62
C TYR A 634 -15.26 45.55 -42.67
N THR A 635 -15.20 46.88 -42.71
CA THR A 635 -14.49 47.69 -41.70
C THR A 635 -15.47 48.16 -40.63
N ALA A 636 -14.96 48.47 -39.43
CA ALA A 636 -15.74 49.00 -38.33
C ALA A 636 -16.47 50.33 -38.69
N GLU A 637 -15.98 51.06 -39.69
CA GLU A 637 -16.63 52.25 -40.26
C GLU A 637 -17.94 51.91 -40.97
N SER A 638 -18.00 50.81 -41.73
CA SER A 638 -19.25 50.36 -42.40
C SER A 638 -20.38 50.01 -41.42
N GLN A 639 -20.03 49.55 -40.21
CA GLN A 639 -21.00 49.25 -39.16
C GLN A 639 -21.48 50.53 -38.45
N ARG A 640 -20.61 51.54 -38.35
CA ARG A 640 -20.94 52.86 -37.80
C ARG A 640 -21.91 53.63 -38.70
N ASP A 641 -21.69 53.60 -40.02
CA ASP A 641 -22.55 54.27 -41.01
C ASP A 641 -23.92 53.60 -41.12
N ASN A 642 -23.99 52.28 -40.95
CA ASN A 642 -25.26 51.54 -40.93
C ASN A 642 -26.07 51.86 -39.66
N LEU A 643 -25.40 52.03 -38.51
CA LEU A 643 -26.02 52.49 -37.25
C LEU A 643 -26.49 53.95 -37.33
N ILE A 644 -25.72 54.84 -37.96
CA ILE A 644 -26.13 56.24 -38.18
C ILE A 644 -27.36 56.28 -39.11
N ASN A 645 -27.42 55.44 -40.15
CA ASN A 645 -28.59 55.33 -41.03
C ASN A 645 -29.84 54.79 -40.31
N ILE A 646 -29.70 53.81 -39.41
CA ILE A 646 -30.81 53.25 -38.63
C ILE A 646 -31.33 54.25 -37.57
N ILE A 647 -30.43 55.04 -36.98
CA ILE A 647 -30.76 56.07 -35.98
C ILE A 647 -31.36 57.33 -36.65
N GLN A 648 -30.87 57.71 -37.84
CA GLN A 648 -31.35 58.88 -38.57
C GLN A 648 -32.66 58.65 -39.34
N ASN A 649 -32.91 57.44 -39.84
CA ASN A 649 -34.10 57.13 -40.65
C ASN A 649 -35.15 56.30 -39.91
N GLY A 650 -35.36 56.59 -38.62
CA GLY A 650 -36.37 55.93 -37.81
C GLY A 650 -37.75 55.90 -38.49
N GLN A 651 -38.30 54.69 -38.60
CA GLN A 651 -39.66 54.33 -39.02
C GLN A 651 -40.07 54.63 -40.47
N GLN A 652 -40.04 53.60 -41.33
CA GLN A 652 -41.24 53.27 -42.11
C GLN A 652 -41.52 51.77 -42.04
N ALA A 653 -42.77 51.47 -41.71
CA ALA A 653 -43.34 50.15 -41.53
C ALA A 653 -43.57 49.43 -42.87
N GLY A 654 -43.54 48.09 -42.84
CA GLY A 654 -44.38 47.27 -43.72
C GLY A 654 -43.70 46.11 -44.44
N ARG A 655 -44.03 44.91 -43.92
CA ARG A 655 -43.91 43.53 -44.47
C ARG A 655 -42.55 42.85 -44.43
#